data_AF-A0A0L8L0A5-F1
#
_entry.id   AF-A0A0L8L0A5-F1
#
_cell.length_a   1.000
_cell.length_b   1.000
_cell.length_c   1.000
_cell.angle_alpha   90.00
_cell.angle_beta   90.00
_cell.angle_gamma   90.00
#
_symmetry.space_group_name_H-M   'P 1'
#
loop_
_entity.id
_entity.type
_entity.pdbx_description
1 polymer ?
#
loop_
_entity_poly.entity_id
_entity_poly.type
_entity_poly.pdbx_seq_one_letter_code
_entity_poly.pdbx_strand_id
1 'polypeptide(L)'
;MSSRVLPERPLPGHAVCLDLRTAGHGPGPAADAYGAEAAVRAALDAPQPAGERRFLVVDAADRLVAHQLLYERLSSYGPAHIVCLAVGARGERTVSRSLTLRPPAAGILWVFDTADDGVPGEAALRPLVDVLSTPEVFDAVLRALGEVVHGVAVPAVRVLEHDLTDEARARAWRQAVEGLTGPEVPATGGVSAEQLPGALALLLDEGVPRSLSGHHWLPPRGRAGARMAACEEALGDAVDGYERVRGAAGLLTRVGRTVDLPGDVERVTEELARFRAAVADAFGAAGGTRLTAEHRGLLRDRGVELPEMPREISRTGIVPALRDHTHDLIAKGLPLRSVAARLAALSARTAPVGSAARLARLDAICGPERLRRLGGRHPFTAGGSRPAAFAVTGLLALLAGVWPVVGWVLGPAVGVLAAGLAHLALRRRPNRSPDGRIDGGGATGAAPRLFGGLVGGVAGAALGQFLGPPAWAGALVAALSTTAVVLLALRDWSRAVDDWWARADPEAAGRILREIQALVVTTAVHDWLFAEVRHHCSAGAGAVARLLRALAATADAHGQPYAPRESSDRTGTAPPPSPDGGAASWSWEDWGDDETDTWSDLDDEPPAGASAPSRHGPSSPGDPFDPFDGPGASAPYGASDPYGASDPYGASDPYGASDPYGASDPYGASAPYGQVPGAAGGPPPPSGPAPGWLERRYGDGGPALVDTLVGDLVAGTVLILDRCWAGIERDPGATVSAVHEQRLDELLAETRLRLERDVAASPPPAYDGLRDREGLTALAAFTDRSDRPDAARLTGVAPDAVARLLLAEDDPGRTVALCGPEHLRLLSHDPLAARQVRFVPEAMRRGAAGDDVWRGTAEDVVWTGAGRHAGILRLVPLRADVVNTVRAEEAGEP
;
A
#
# COMPACT_ATOMS: atom_id res chain seq x y z
N MET A 1 10.93 -30.84 24.30
CA MET A 1 9.51 -31.18 24.49
C MET A 1 9.31 -31.73 25.90
N SER A 2 8.23 -31.35 26.57
CA SER A 2 7.87 -31.78 27.93
C SER A 2 7.45 -33.25 27.98
N SER A 3 7.79 -33.96 29.07
CA SER A 3 7.54 -35.39 29.30
C SER A 3 6.10 -35.73 29.72
N ARG A 4 5.13 -34.85 29.46
CA ARG A 4 3.74 -35.01 29.94
C ARG A 4 2.85 -35.68 28.89
N VAL A 5 2.00 -36.61 29.34
CA VAL A 5 1.02 -37.35 28.52
C VAL A 5 -0.16 -36.48 28.08
N LEU A 6 -0.49 -35.45 28.86
CA LEU A 6 -1.60 -34.53 28.60
C LEU A 6 -1.18 -33.35 27.69
N PRO A 7 -2.09 -32.83 26.85
CA PRO A 7 -1.86 -31.59 26.12
C PRO A 7 -1.64 -30.40 27.07
N GLU A 8 -0.76 -29.46 26.71
CA GLU A 8 -0.36 -28.34 27.58
C GLU A 8 -1.49 -27.32 27.84
N ARG A 9 -2.54 -27.30 27.00
CA ARG A 9 -3.77 -26.51 27.20
C ARG A 9 -5.01 -27.27 26.68
N PRO A 10 -6.16 -27.23 27.39
CA PRO A 10 -7.41 -27.78 26.88
C PRO A 10 -7.88 -26.99 25.66
N LEU A 11 -8.12 -27.70 24.55
CA LEU A 11 -8.60 -27.10 23.31
C LEU A 11 -10.12 -26.86 23.40
N PRO A 12 -10.62 -25.69 22.97
CA PRO A 12 -12.06 -25.41 22.98
C PRO A 12 -12.81 -26.44 22.13
N GLY A 13 -13.86 -27.03 22.69
CA GLY A 13 -14.69 -28.06 22.05
C GLY A 13 -14.16 -29.50 22.14
N HIS A 14 -12.88 -29.70 22.50
CA HIS A 14 -12.32 -31.04 22.72
C HIS A 14 -12.69 -31.59 24.11
N ALA A 15 -12.57 -32.90 24.29
CA ALA A 15 -12.69 -33.52 25.60
C ALA A 15 -11.57 -33.02 26.53
N VAL A 16 -11.94 -32.69 27.77
CA VAL A 16 -10.97 -32.27 28.78
C VAL A 16 -10.23 -33.51 29.29
N CYS A 17 -8.93 -33.56 28.99
CA CYS A 17 -8.06 -34.67 29.37
C CYS A 17 -7.56 -34.53 30.82
N LEU A 18 -7.62 -35.60 31.60
CA LEU A 18 -7.11 -35.66 32.96
C LEU A 18 -6.36 -36.97 33.22
N ASP A 19 -5.23 -36.91 33.93
CA ASP A 19 -4.40 -38.08 34.27
C ASP A 19 -4.41 -38.29 35.79
N LEU A 20 -5.10 -39.33 36.24
CA LEU A 20 -5.23 -39.72 37.65
C LEU A 20 -4.06 -40.61 38.13
N ARG A 21 -3.19 -41.07 37.23
CA ARG A 21 -2.02 -41.91 37.57
C ARG A 21 -0.88 -41.08 38.17
N THR A 22 -0.70 -39.85 37.68
CA THR A 22 0.41 -38.95 38.06
C THR A 22 0.22 -38.22 39.39
N ALA A 23 -0.91 -38.45 40.08
CA ALA A 23 -1.23 -37.81 41.35
C ALA A 23 -0.33 -38.21 42.54
N GLY A 24 0.64 -39.11 42.37
CA GLY A 24 1.44 -39.70 43.45
C GLY A 24 2.96 -39.58 43.28
N HIS A 25 3.52 -38.38 43.44
CA HIS A 25 4.98 -38.21 43.68
C HIS A 25 5.31 -37.89 45.15
N GLY A 26 4.38 -38.14 46.08
CA GLY A 26 4.59 -38.02 47.52
C GLY A 26 4.50 -39.39 48.21
N PRO A 27 5.32 -39.69 49.24
CA PRO A 27 5.24 -40.96 49.94
C PRO A 27 4.02 -40.97 50.88
N GLY A 28 2.88 -41.49 50.41
CA GLY A 28 1.75 -41.86 51.26
C GLY A 28 0.36 -41.78 50.59
N PRO A 29 -0.62 -42.59 51.03
CA PRO A 29 -1.95 -42.69 50.40
C PRO A 29 -2.79 -41.39 50.46
N ALA A 30 -2.46 -40.46 51.36
CA ALA A 30 -3.12 -39.15 51.45
C ALA A 30 -2.60 -38.12 50.43
N ALA A 31 -1.34 -38.25 49.98
CA ALA A 31 -0.76 -37.38 48.96
C ALA A 31 -1.33 -37.70 47.58
N ASP A 32 -1.51 -39.00 47.29
CA ASP A 32 -2.14 -39.52 46.06
C ASP A 32 -3.58 -38.99 45.89
N ALA A 33 -4.38 -38.97 46.96
CA ALA A 33 -5.76 -38.49 46.91
C ALA A 33 -5.85 -36.98 46.62
N TYR A 34 -4.96 -36.17 47.20
CA TYR A 34 -4.97 -34.72 47.03
C TYR A 34 -4.59 -34.28 45.61
N GLY A 35 -3.62 -34.96 44.99
CA GLY A 35 -3.23 -34.71 43.59
C GLY A 35 -4.36 -35.03 42.60
N ALA A 36 -5.08 -36.14 42.82
CA ALA A 36 -6.18 -36.56 41.96
C ALA A 36 -7.40 -35.64 42.09
N GLU A 37 -7.71 -35.18 43.32
CA GLU A 37 -8.76 -34.18 43.54
C GLU A 37 -8.43 -32.82 42.88
N ALA A 38 -7.17 -32.39 42.91
CA ALA A 38 -6.73 -31.17 42.24
C ALA A 38 -6.88 -31.26 40.72
N ALA A 39 -6.56 -32.41 40.12
CA ALA A 39 -6.72 -32.67 38.69
C ALA A 39 -8.21 -32.60 38.28
N VAL A 40 -9.11 -33.22 39.05
CA VAL A 40 -10.57 -33.16 38.81
C VAL A 40 -11.09 -31.72 38.90
N ARG A 41 -10.63 -30.94 39.89
CA ARG A 41 -11.03 -29.54 40.02
C ARG A 41 -10.57 -28.69 38.82
N ALA A 42 -9.31 -28.85 38.40
CA ALA A 42 -8.79 -28.15 37.22
C ALA A 42 -9.57 -28.53 35.94
N ALA A 43 -10.00 -29.78 35.80
CA ALA A 43 -10.81 -30.23 34.68
C ALA A 43 -12.24 -29.64 34.68
N LEU A 44 -12.83 -29.44 35.86
CA LEU A 44 -14.13 -28.80 36.01
C LEU A 44 -14.10 -27.29 35.76
N ASP A 45 -12.97 -26.63 36.03
CA ASP A 45 -12.75 -25.21 35.77
C ASP A 45 -12.46 -24.91 34.28
N ALA A 46 -12.15 -25.94 33.48
CA ALA A 46 -11.86 -25.77 32.05
C ALA A 46 -13.13 -25.41 31.24
N PRO A 47 -13.06 -24.41 30.35
CA PRO A 47 -14.22 -23.96 29.57
C PRO A 47 -14.68 -25.05 28.58
N GLN A 48 -15.96 -25.43 28.65
CA GLN A 48 -16.59 -26.41 27.76
C GLN A 48 -17.92 -25.87 27.20
N PRO A 49 -18.33 -26.29 25.99
CA PRO A 49 -19.61 -25.91 25.40
C PRO A 49 -20.80 -26.38 26.26
N ALA A 50 -21.84 -25.54 26.35
CA ALA A 50 -22.99 -25.79 27.19
C ALA A 50 -23.76 -27.05 26.72
N GLY A 51 -23.92 -28.03 27.62
CA GLY A 51 -24.70 -29.25 27.37
C GLY A 51 -23.88 -30.49 26.95
N GLU A 52 -22.59 -30.35 26.67
CA GLU A 52 -21.76 -31.44 26.15
C GLU A 52 -20.44 -31.58 26.91
N ARG A 53 -20.51 -31.95 28.20
CA ARG A 53 -19.32 -32.15 29.04
C ARG A 53 -18.62 -33.46 28.70
N ARG A 54 -17.44 -33.38 28.09
CA ARG A 54 -16.64 -34.53 27.64
C ARG A 54 -15.36 -34.62 28.47
N PHE A 55 -15.12 -35.77 29.11
CA PHE A 55 -13.93 -36.02 29.90
C PHE A 55 -13.20 -37.27 29.41
N LEU A 56 -11.92 -37.11 29.08
CA LEU A 56 -11.02 -38.22 28.76
C LEU A 56 -10.10 -38.46 29.97
N VAL A 57 -10.26 -39.60 30.63
CA VAL A 57 -9.57 -39.90 31.89
C VAL A 57 -8.52 -40.97 31.67
N VAL A 58 -7.26 -40.68 31.97
CA VAL A 58 -6.20 -41.70 32.02
C VAL A 58 -6.03 -42.14 33.46
N ASP A 59 -6.24 -43.43 33.74
CA ASP A 59 -6.23 -43.99 35.10
C ASP A 59 -5.49 -45.34 35.13
N ALA A 60 -5.13 -45.81 36.31
CA ALA A 60 -4.58 -47.15 36.51
C ALA A 60 -5.72 -48.17 36.64
N ALA A 61 -5.62 -49.31 35.96
CA ALA A 61 -6.69 -50.30 35.91
C ALA A 61 -7.03 -50.91 37.29
N ASP A 62 -6.05 -51.01 38.19
CA ASP A 62 -6.20 -51.49 39.57
C ASP A 62 -6.86 -50.46 40.51
N ARG A 63 -6.88 -49.17 40.14
CA ARG A 63 -7.42 -48.07 40.97
C ARG A 63 -8.83 -47.61 40.57
N LEU A 64 -9.41 -48.15 39.50
CA LEU A 64 -10.72 -47.71 38.98
C LEU A 64 -11.84 -47.73 40.03
N VAL A 65 -11.87 -48.77 40.88
CA VAL A 65 -12.87 -48.90 41.96
C VAL A 65 -12.59 -47.90 43.09
N ALA A 66 -11.31 -47.71 43.44
CA ALA A 66 -10.91 -46.74 44.47
C ALA A 66 -11.21 -45.29 44.06
N HIS A 67 -11.11 -44.98 42.77
CA HIS A 67 -11.39 -43.66 42.20
C HIS A 67 -12.88 -43.40 41.92
N GLN A 68 -13.81 -44.28 42.33
CA GLN A 68 -15.24 -44.11 42.06
C GLN A 68 -15.76 -42.71 42.44
N LEU A 69 -15.42 -42.20 43.62
CA LEU A 69 -15.85 -40.88 44.10
C LEU A 69 -15.33 -39.73 43.22
N LEU A 70 -14.15 -39.88 42.59
CA LEU A 70 -13.59 -38.87 41.69
C LEU A 70 -14.39 -38.82 40.38
N TYR A 71 -14.80 -39.97 39.85
CA TYR A 71 -15.68 -40.05 38.69
C TYR A 71 -17.08 -39.46 38.98
N GLU A 72 -17.65 -39.69 40.17
CA GLU A 72 -18.93 -39.10 40.58
C GLU A 72 -18.88 -37.56 40.58
N ARG A 73 -17.74 -36.98 40.99
CA ARG A 73 -17.54 -35.53 40.98
C ARG A 73 -17.51 -34.92 39.58
N LEU A 74 -17.00 -35.63 38.57
CA LEU A 74 -17.03 -35.14 37.18
C LEU A 74 -18.47 -34.97 36.66
N SER A 75 -19.42 -35.76 37.17
CA SER A 75 -20.85 -35.67 36.88
C SER A 75 -21.66 -34.74 37.82
N SER A 76 -21.01 -34.06 38.78
CA SER A 76 -21.73 -33.29 39.82
C SER A 76 -22.50 -32.07 39.32
N TYR A 77 -22.10 -31.49 38.18
CA TYR A 77 -22.67 -30.26 37.63
C TYR A 77 -23.51 -30.50 36.35
N GLY A 78 -23.93 -31.75 36.09
CA GLY A 78 -24.74 -32.13 34.94
C GLY A 78 -24.30 -33.45 34.30
N PRO A 79 -25.02 -33.92 33.25
CA PRO A 79 -24.62 -35.13 32.53
C PRO A 79 -23.20 -34.97 31.95
N ALA A 80 -22.35 -35.95 32.22
CA ALA A 80 -20.97 -35.99 31.78
C ALA A 80 -20.72 -37.27 30.98
N HIS A 81 -20.08 -37.13 29.83
CA HIS A 81 -19.62 -38.25 29.02
C HIS A 81 -18.16 -38.55 29.36
N ILE A 82 -17.86 -39.80 29.71
CA ILE A 82 -16.53 -40.19 30.23
C ILE A 82 -15.96 -41.38 29.44
N VAL A 83 -14.82 -41.18 28.79
CA VAL A 83 -14.01 -42.28 28.26
C VAL A 83 -12.81 -42.45 29.18
N CYS A 84 -12.69 -43.61 29.82
CA CYS A 84 -11.58 -43.95 30.70
C CYS A 84 -10.57 -44.81 29.94
N LEU A 85 -9.34 -44.30 29.78
CA LEU A 85 -8.19 -45.05 29.33
C LEU A 85 -7.51 -45.70 30.55
N ALA A 86 -7.88 -46.94 30.84
CA ALA A 86 -7.34 -47.71 31.95
C ALA A 86 -6.01 -48.35 31.52
N VAL A 87 -4.91 -47.99 32.17
CA VAL A 87 -3.58 -48.55 31.91
C VAL A 87 -3.33 -49.71 32.85
N GLY A 88 -3.25 -50.92 32.31
CA GLY A 88 -3.02 -52.15 33.06
C GLY A 88 -1.57 -52.63 33.05
N ALA A 89 -1.15 -53.25 34.15
CA ALA A 89 0.15 -53.92 34.23
C ALA A 89 0.15 -55.26 33.48
N ARG A 90 1.33 -55.72 33.03
CA ARG A 90 1.51 -56.97 32.25
C ARG A 90 1.01 -58.27 32.93
N GLY A 91 0.79 -58.24 34.25
CA GLY A 91 0.31 -59.39 35.01
C GLY A 91 -1.20 -59.41 35.26
N GLU A 92 -1.91 -58.33 34.91
CA GLU A 92 -3.33 -58.20 35.19
C GLU A 92 -4.17 -59.05 34.23
N ARG A 93 -5.11 -59.80 34.78
CA ARG A 93 -5.96 -60.73 34.02
C ARG A 93 -7.44 -60.41 34.07
N THR A 94 -7.83 -59.47 34.93
CA THR A 94 -9.21 -59.06 35.17
C THR A 94 -9.23 -57.56 35.39
N VAL A 95 -10.30 -56.89 34.96
CA VAL A 95 -10.53 -55.46 35.20
C VAL A 95 -11.84 -55.26 35.94
N SER A 96 -11.78 -54.54 37.05
CA SER A 96 -12.96 -54.24 37.87
C SER A 96 -13.55 -52.89 37.49
N ARG A 97 -14.75 -52.91 36.93
CA ARG A 97 -15.46 -51.71 36.47
C ARG A 97 -16.21 -51.05 37.63
N SER A 98 -15.93 -49.76 37.87
CA SER A 98 -16.65 -48.97 38.89
C SER A 98 -18.14 -48.77 38.56
N LEU A 99 -18.93 -48.36 39.55
CA LEU A 99 -20.37 -48.13 39.36
C LEU A 99 -20.67 -46.92 38.47
N THR A 100 -19.75 -45.95 38.38
CA THR A 100 -19.86 -44.72 37.60
C THR A 100 -19.53 -44.88 36.13
N LEU A 101 -18.60 -45.79 35.80
CA LEU A 101 -18.17 -46.05 34.42
C LEU A 101 -19.15 -47.04 33.74
N ARG A 102 -20.41 -46.63 33.55
CA ARG A 102 -21.47 -47.43 32.91
C ARG A 102 -21.83 -46.91 31.51
N PRO A 103 -21.94 -47.79 30.50
CA PRO A 103 -22.50 -47.39 29.21
C PRO A 103 -23.98 -46.98 29.36
N PRO A 104 -24.49 -46.07 28.52
CA PRO A 104 -23.82 -45.42 27.38
C PRO A 104 -23.09 -44.11 27.74
N ALA A 105 -23.20 -43.62 28.98
CA ALA A 105 -22.61 -42.35 29.39
C ALA A 105 -21.10 -42.44 29.67
N ALA A 106 -20.61 -43.64 30.00
CA ALA A 106 -19.19 -43.87 30.23
C ALA A 106 -18.72 -45.24 29.73
N GLY A 107 -17.45 -45.34 29.32
CA GLY A 107 -16.84 -46.58 28.84
C GLY A 107 -15.36 -46.67 29.19
N ILE A 108 -14.81 -47.89 29.13
CA ILE A 108 -13.42 -48.19 29.47
C ILE A 108 -12.68 -48.76 28.25
N LEU A 109 -11.55 -48.13 27.93
CA LEU A 109 -10.54 -48.65 27.02
C LEU A 109 -9.38 -49.18 27.86
N TRP A 110 -9.21 -50.50 27.87
CA TRP A 110 -8.14 -51.14 28.62
C TRP A 110 -6.90 -51.28 27.74
N VAL A 111 -5.85 -50.53 28.09
CA VAL A 111 -4.57 -50.48 27.38
C VAL A 111 -3.50 -51.09 28.28
N PHE A 112 -2.64 -51.93 27.72
CA PHE A 112 -1.52 -52.50 28.47
C PHE A 112 -0.22 -51.78 28.13
N ASP A 113 0.74 -51.81 29.04
CA ASP A 113 2.08 -51.27 28.77
C ASP A 113 2.82 -52.14 27.74
N THR A 114 2.74 -51.72 26.47
CA THR A 114 3.34 -52.40 25.31
C THR A 114 4.83 -52.06 25.15
N ALA A 115 5.58 -51.96 26.25
CA ALA A 115 7.00 -51.58 26.29
C ALA A 115 7.98 -52.56 25.57
N ASP A 116 7.49 -53.47 24.72
CA ASP A 116 8.34 -54.42 23.98
C ASP A 116 9.14 -53.77 22.84
N ASP A 117 8.79 -52.56 22.41
CA ASP A 117 9.48 -51.86 21.30
C ASP A 117 10.56 -50.84 21.75
N GLY A 118 10.89 -50.78 23.04
CA GLY A 118 11.90 -49.83 23.56
C GLY A 118 11.47 -48.36 23.59
N VAL A 119 10.19 -48.07 23.39
CA VAL A 119 9.57 -46.74 23.50
C VAL A 119 8.90 -46.61 24.87
N PRO A 120 9.09 -45.50 25.63
CA PRO A 120 8.38 -45.29 26.89
C PRO A 120 6.85 -45.31 26.66
N GLY A 121 6.09 -46.08 27.45
CA GLY A 121 4.64 -46.18 27.32
C GLY A 121 3.92 -44.83 27.31
N GLU A 122 4.44 -43.83 28.04
CA GLU A 122 3.92 -42.45 28.05
C GLU A 122 4.00 -41.75 26.69
N ALA A 123 5.07 -41.99 25.92
CA ALA A 123 5.25 -41.42 24.59
C ALA A 123 4.29 -42.04 23.57
N ALA A 124 3.86 -43.28 23.79
CA ALA A 124 2.83 -43.96 23.00
C ALA A 124 1.42 -43.48 23.38
N LEU A 125 1.16 -43.18 24.65
CA LEU A 125 -0.18 -42.74 25.09
C LEU A 125 -0.58 -41.37 24.54
N ARG A 126 0.37 -40.45 24.34
CA ARG A 126 0.07 -39.08 23.92
C ARG A 126 -0.67 -38.97 22.58
N PRO A 127 -0.23 -39.60 21.48
CA PRO A 127 -0.98 -39.56 20.22
C PRO A 127 -2.38 -40.19 20.33
N LEU A 128 -2.55 -41.20 21.19
CA LEU A 128 -3.86 -41.82 21.44
C LEU A 128 -4.81 -40.88 22.20
N VAL A 129 -4.29 -40.18 23.21
CA VAL A 129 -5.03 -39.14 23.95
C VAL A 129 -5.44 -38.01 23.01
N ASP A 130 -4.55 -37.58 22.11
CA ASP A 130 -4.86 -36.51 21.14
C ASP A 130 -5.99 -36.93 20.19
N VAL A 131 -5.96 -38.17 19.65
CA VAL A 131 -7.04 -38.71 18.81
C VAL A 131 -8.36 -38.82 19.57
N LEU A 132 -8.35 -39.39 20.77
CA LEU A 132 -9.56 -39.59 21.59
C LEU A 132 -10.11 -38.29 22.16
N SER A 133 -9.32 -37.23 22.27
CA SER A 133 -9.79 -35.92 22.73
C SER A 133 -10.63 -35.19 21.68
N THR A 134 -10.53 -35.60 20.41
CA THR A 134 -11.29 -35.03 19.29
C THR A 134 -12.77 -35.34 19.49
N PRO A 135 -13.67 -34.34 19.53
CA PRO A 135 -15.06 -34.54 19.98
C PRO A 135 -15.83 -35.55 19.13
N GLU A 136 -15.65 -35.53 17.80
CA GLU A 136 -16.35 -36.44 16.90
C GLU A 136 -15.88 -37.89 17.09
N VAL A 137 -14.57 -38.09 17.34
CA VAL A 137 -13.99 -39.40 17.64
C VAL A 137 -14.43 -39.87 19.02
N PHE A 138 -14.36 -39.00 20.03
CA PHE A 138 -14.80 -39.27 21.39
C PHE A 138 -16.24 -39.78 21.43
N ASP A 139 -17.16 -39.07 20.78
CA ASP A 139 -18.58 -39.40 20.75
C ASP A 139 -18.82 -40.72 19.98
N ALA A 140 -18.09 -40.96 18.89
CA ALA A 140 -18.17 -42.22 18.14
C ALA A 140 -17.63 -43.42 18.93
N VAL A 141 -16.52 -43.25 19.65
CA VAL A 141 -15.93 -44.29 20.50
C VAL A 141 -16.85 -44.60 21.68
N LEU A 142 -17.42 -43.59 22.32
CA LEU A 142 -18.35 -43.78 23.42
C LEU A 142 -19.63 -44.50 22.95
N ARG A 143 -20.15 -44.14 21.77
CA ARG A 143 -21.28 -44.86 21.14
C ARG A 143 -20.94 -46.31 20.86
N ALA A 144 -19.77 -46.58 20.30
CA ALA A 144 -19.29 -47.93 20.02
C ALA A 144 -19.10 -48.75 21.31
N LEU A 145 -18.58 -48.15 22.39
CA LEU A 145 -18.48 -48.79 23.70
C LEU A 145 -19.87 -49.08 24.31
N GLY A 146 -20.87 -48.25 24.01
CA GLY A 146 -22.26 -48.49 24.42
C GLY A 146 -22.86 -49.78 23.85
N GLU A 147 -22.36 -50.24 22.70
CA GLU A 147 -22.79 -51.49 22.05
C GLU A 147 -21.95 -52.70 22.47
N VAL A 148 -20.80 -52.47 23.10
CA VAL A 148 -19.90 -53.52 23.61
C VAL A 148 -20.40 -54.03 24.96
N VAL A 149 -20.37 -55.34 25.15
CA VAL A 149 -20.77 -56.00 26.40
C VAL A 149 -19.95 -55.43 27.58
N HIS A 150 -20.65 -54.98 28.62
CA HIS A 150 -20.09 -54.29 29.80
C HIS A 150 -19.40 -52.92 29.55
N GLY A 151 -19.33 -52.44 28.30
CA GLY A 151 -18.68 -51.16 27.96
C GLY A 151 -17.17 -51.14 28.18
N VAL A 152 -16.52 -52.31 28.15
CA VAL A 152 -15.07 -52.46 28.31
C VAL A 152 -14.49 -53.14 27.07
N ALA A 153 -13.51 -52.50 26.44
CA ALA A 153 -12.85 -53.03 25.25
C ALA A 153 -11.34 -52.78 25.29
N VAL A 154 -10.59 -53.65 24.59
CA VAL A 154 -9.18 -53.40 24.27
C VAL A 154 -9.11 -52.72 22.90
N PRO A 155 -8.49 -51.54 22.79
CA PRO A 155 -8.35 -50.86 21.51
C PRO A 155 -7.27 -51.52 20.66
N ALA A 156 -7.63 -51.86 19.42
CA ALA A 156 -6.70 -52.16 18.35
C ALA A 156 -6.67 -50.99 17.36
N VAL A 157 -5.49 -50.41 17.17
CA VAL A 157 -5.36 -49.08 16.56
C VAL A 157 -4.39 -49.14 15.38
N ARG A 158 -4.73 -48.38 14.34
CA ARG A 158 -3.78 -47.97 13.30
C ARG A 158 -4.05 -46.51 12.98
N VAL A 159 -3.08 -45.64 13.24
CA VAL A 159 -3.19 -44.20 13.00
C VAL A 159 -2.10 -43.75 12.04
N LEU A 160 -2.51 -42.92 11.09
CA LEU A 160 -1.65 -42.18 10.19
C LEU A 160 -1.67 -40.71 10.62
N GLU A 161 -0.53 -40.20 11.08
CA GLU A 161 -0.33 -38.79 11.45
C GLU A 161 0.28 -38.06 10.26
N HIS A 162 -0.45 -37.06 9.75
CA HIS A 162 0.02 -36.11 8.74
C HIS A 162 0.29 -34.78 9.40
N ASP A 163 1.56 -34.40 9.48
CA ASP A 163 1.95 -33.12 10.05
C ASP A 163 3.07 -32.50 9.20
N LEU A 164 3.42 -31.26 9.50
CA LEU A 164 4.60 -30.61 8.95
C LEU A 164 5.83 -30.92 9.80
N THR A 165 7.00 -30.89 9.18
CA THR A 165 8.24 -30.75 9.97
C THR A 165 8.24 -29.40 10.71
N ASP A 166 8.88 -29.32 11.87
CA ASP A 166 8.97 -28.05 12.63
C ASP A 166 9.66 -26.95 11.80
N GLU A 167 10.62 -27.34 10.95
CA GLU A 167 11.28 -26.43 10.00
C GLU A 167 10.33 -25.93 8.92
N ALA A 168 9.51 -26.81 8.32
CA ALA A 168 8.49 -26.42 7.35
C ALA A 168 7.45 -25.50 7.98
N ARG A 169 7.01 -25.78 9.21
CA ARG A 169 6.07 -24.94 9.96
C ARG A 169 6.65 -23.54 10.21
N ALA A 170 7.88 -23.46 10.69
CA ALA A 170 8.57 -22.19 10.94
C ALA A 170 8.85 -21.40 9.65
N ARG A 171 9.17 -22.09 8.55
CA ARG A 171 9.36 -21.49 7.23
C ARG A 171 8.06 -20.93 6.67
N ALA A 172 6.98 -21.71 6.68
CA ALA A 172 5.67 -21.31 6.21
C ALA A 172 5.12 -20.11 7.02
N TRP A 173 5.29 -20.13 8.35
CA TRP A 173 4.92 -18.99 9.20
C TRP A 173 5.67 -17.72 8.82
N ARG A 174 7.00 -17.79 8.64
CA ARG A 174 7.81 -16.64 8.22
C ARG A 174 7.39 -16.09 6.86
N GLN A 175 7.22 -16.97 5.88
CA GLN A 175 6.78 -16.58 4.55
C GLN A 175 5.36 -15.99 4.55
N ALA A 176 4.47 -16.47 5.40
CA ALA A 176 3.12 -15.92 5.53
C ALA A 176 3.12 -14.52 6.16
N VAL A 177 3.93 -14.30 7.21
CA VAL A 177 4.12 -12.98 7.80
C VAL A 177 4.77 -12.03 6.79
N GLU A 178 5.81 -12.47 6.08
CA GLU A 178 6.47 -11.68 5.04
C GLU A 178 5.53 -11.37 3.86
N GLY A 179 4.64 -12.30 3.48
CA GLY A 179 3.61 -12.07 2.47
C GLY A 179 2.55 -11.06 2.90
N LEU A 180 2.19 -11.02 4.19
CA LEU A 180 1.29 -10.01 4.75
C LEU A 180 1.97 -8.63 4.80
N THR A 181 3.18 -8.53 5.32
CA THR A 181 3.84 -7.24 5.58
C THR A 181 4.47 -6.67 4.32
N GLY A 182 5.24 -7.50 3.61
CA GLY A 182 5.95 -7.27 2.34
C GLY A 182 6.83 -6.02 2.31
N PRO A 183 7.62 -5.81 1.24
CA PRO A 183 8.39 -4.58 1.10
C PRO A 183 7.49 -3.36 0.86
N GLU A 184 7.99 -2.19 1.25
CA GLU A 184 7.38 -0.91 0.88
C GLU A 184 7.75 -0.60 -0.57
N VAL A 185 6.86 -0.93 -1.52
CA VAL A 185 7.07 -0.63 -2.95
C VAL A 185 6.22 0.60 -3.31
N PRO A 186 6.85 1.76 -3.56
CA PRO A 186 6.14 2.91 -4.10
C PRO A 186 5.55 2.53 -5.47
N ALA A 187 4.33 2.97 -5.77
CA ALA A 187 3.79 2.81 -7.12
C ALA A 187 4.73 3.52 -8.11
N THR A 188 5.39 2.77 -8.97
CA THR A 188 6.24 3.30 -10.05
C THR A 188 5.35 4.05 -11.03
N GLY A 189 5.41 5.38 -10.98
CA GLY A 189 4.44 6.28 -11.62
C GLY A 189 3.31 6.62 -10.65
N GLY A 190 3.30 7.87 -10.16
CA GLY A 190 2.37 8.32 -9.12
C GLY A 190 0.91 7.94 -9.39
N VAL A 191 0.12 7.78 -8.32
CA VAL A 191 -1.27 7.27 -8.36
C VAL A 191 -2.08 7.92 -9.50
N SER A 192 -2.36 7.20 -10.59
CA SER A 192 -3.12 7.76 -11.71
C SER A 192 -4.57 7.98 -11.28
N ALA A 193 -5.18 9.10 -11.70
CA ALA A 193 -6.58 9.40 -11.41
C ALA A 193 -7.54 8.30 -11.94
N GLU A 194 -7.11 7.55 -12.96
CA GLU A 194 -7.86 6.43 -13.54
C GLU A 194 -7.95 5.19 -12.64
N GLN A 195 -7.03 5.05 -11.67
CA GLN A 195 -6.98 3.91 -10.76
C GLN A 195 -7.76 4.16 -9.46
N LEU A 196 -8.30 5.37 -9.28
CA LEU A 196 -8.99 5.79 -8.08
C LEU A 196 -10.50 5.83 -8.30
N PRO A 197 -11.31 5.56 -7.26
CA PRO A 197 -12.74 5.84 -7.27
C PRO A 197 -13.02 7.28 -7.71
N GLY A 198 -14.11 7.50 -8.45
CA GLY A 198 -14.42 8.80 -9.05
C GLY A 198 -14.43 9.98 -8.06
N ALA A 199 -14.85 9.75 -6.81
CA ALA A 199 -14.81 10.76 -5.76
C ALA A 199 -13.38 11.18 -5.35
N LEU A 200 -12.43 10.25 -5.34
CA LEU A 200 -11.01 10.52 -5.02
C LEU A 200 -10.25 11.07 -6.23
N ALA A 201 -10.60 10.61 -7.44
CA ALA A 201 -10.01 11.09 -8.69
C ALA A 201 -10.24 12.61 -8.88
N LEU A 202 -11.43 13.11 -8.54
CA LEU A 202 -11.78 14.53 -8.59
C LEU A 202 -10.98 15.41 -7.62
N LEU A 203 -10.35 14.84 -6.59
CA LEU A 203 -9.47 15.58 -5.68
C LEU A 203 -8.04 15.72 -6.21
N LEU A 204 -7.67 14.91 -7.20
CA LEU A 204 -6.34 14.87 -7.80
C LEU A 204 -6.28 15.45 -9.21
N ASP A 205 -7.40 15.48 -9.93
CA ASP A 205 -7.52 16.16 -11.21
C ASP A 205 -7.45 17.68 -10.97
N GLU A 206 -6.55 18.39 -11.67
CA GLU A 206 -6.48 19.86 -11.59
C GLU A 206 -7.60 20.54 -12.41
N GLY A 207 -8.44 19.76 -13.08
CA GLY A 207 -9.58 20.24 -13.85
C GLY A 207 -10.71 20.83 -13.00
N VAL A 208 -11.50 21.70 -13.63
CA VAL A 208 -12.73 22.22 -13.03
C VAL A 208 -13.86 21.20 -13.25
N PRO A 209 -14.57 20.77 -12.20
CA PRO A 209 -15.74 19.90 -12.35
C PRO A 209 -16.76 20.48 -13.34
N ARG A 210 -17.41 19.63 -14.14
CA ARG A 210 -18.39 20.08 -15.15
C ARG A 210 -19.51 20.94 -14.55
N SER A 211 -19.94 20.65 -13.32
CA SER A 211 -20.94 21.41 -12.57
C SER A 211 -20.53 22.86 -12.27
N LEU A 212 -19.23 23.15 -12.25
CA LEU A 212 -18.66 24.47 -11.95
C LEU A 212 -18.10 25.20 -13.18
N SER A 213 -18.13 24.57 -14.36
CA SER A 213 -17.54 25.10 -15.59
C SER A 213 -18.15 26.43 -16.08
N GLY A 214 -19.38 26.75 -15.66
CA GLY A 214 -20.09 28.01 -15.98
C GLY A 214 -20.14 29.02 -14.83
N HIS A 215 -19.49 28.75 -13.69
CA HIS A 215 -19.55 29.64 -12.53
C HIS A 215 -18.69 30.90 -12.70
N HIS A 216 -19.21 32.04 -12.29
CA HIS A 216 -18.48 33.31 -12.30
C HIS A 216 -17.68 33.49 -11.01
N TRP A 217 -16.43 33.04 -11.01
CA TRP A 217 -15.51 33.13 -9.86
C TRP A 217 -15.11 34.57 -9.49
N LEU A 218 -15.09 35.46 -10.49
CA LEU A 218 -14.74 36.88 -10.37
C LEU A 218 -15.93 37.73 -10.84
N PRO A 219 -16.93 37.99 -9.98
CA PRO A 219 -18.08 38.80 -10.36
C PRO A 219 -17.65 40.22 -10.76
N PRO A 220 -18.30 40.85 -11.77
CA PRO A 220 -17.89 42.15 -12.31
C PRO A 220 -18.01 43.31 -11.29
N ARG A 221 -18.81 43.13 -10.23
CA ARG A 221 -18.94 44.08 -9.11
C ARG A 221 -17.87 43.92 -8.04
N GLY A 222 -17.16 42.79 -8.02
CA GLY A 222 -16.07 42.53 -7.08
C GLY A 222 -14.81 43.31 -7.43
N ARG A 223 -13.95 43.58 -6.45
CA ARG A 223 -12.70 44.35 -6.67
C ARG A 223 -11.80 43.71 -7.73
N ALA A 224 -11.57 42.40 -7.66
CA ALA A 224 -10.78 41.67 -8.66
C ALA A 224 -11.48 41.59 -10.03
N GLY A 225 -12.79 41.32 -10.07
CA GLY A 225 -13.57 41.27 -11.32
C GLY A 225 -13.68 42.62 -12.03
N ALA A 226 -13.82 43.72 -11.29
CA ALA A 226 -13.81 45.07 -11.86
C ALA A 226 -12.45 45.43 -12.48
N ARG A 227 -11.34 44.98 -11.88
CA ARG A 227 -9.98 45.15 -12.44
C ARG A 227 -9.74 44.30 -13.68
N MET A 228 -10.28 43.08 -13.70
CA MET A 228 -10.27 42.22 -14.88
C MET A 228 -11.03 42.89 -16.04
N ALA A 229 -12.26 43.35 -15.80
CA ALA A 229 -13.07 44.04 -16.80
C ALA A 229 -12.38 45.32 -17.33
N ALA A 230 -11.76 46.11 -16.44
CA ALA A 230 -10.99 47.30 -16.85
C ALA A 230 -9.76 46.96 -17.70
N CYS A 231 -9.11 45.81 -17.44
CA CYS A 231 -8.00 45.34 -18.26
C CYS A 231 -8.48 44.84 -19.63
N GLU A 232 -9.61 44.15 -19.71
CA GLU A 232 -10.23 43.70 -20.97
C GLU A 232 -10.69 44.90 -21.82
N GLU A 233 -11.32 45.90 -21.19
CA GLU A 233 -11.72 47.16 -21.83
C GLU A 233 -10.50 47.91 -22.38
N ALA A 234 -9.45 48.07 -21.57
CA ALA A 234 -8.21 48.73 -22.02
C ALA A 234 -7.54 47.97 -23.18
N LEU A 235 -7.60 46.63 -23.19
CA LEU A 235 -7.08 45.81 -24.28
C LEU A 235 -7.92 46.00 -25.55
N GLY A 236 -9.25 46.04 -25.42
CA GLY A 236 -10.17 46.35 -26.51
C GLY A 236 -9.90 47.73 -27.11
N ASP A 237 -9.80 48.76 -26.26
CA ASP A 237 -9.47 50.13 -26.66
C ASP A 237 -8.15 50.20 -27.47
N ALA A 238 -7.13 49.47 -27.02
CA ALA A 238 -5.83 49.41 -27.69
C ALA A 238 -5.92 48.72 -29.07
N VAL A 239 -6.65 47.60 -29.16
CA VAL A 239 -6.86 46.86 -30.42
C VAL A 239 -7.66 47.72 -31.41
N ASP A 240 -8.74 48.34 -30.96
CA ASP A 240 -9.57 49.25 -31.77
C ASP A 240 -8.77 50.49 -32.21
N GLY A 241 -7.87 50.98 -31.35
CA GLY A 241 -6.91 52.02 -31.68
C GLY A 241 -5.95 51.58 -32.79
N TYR A 242 -5.43 50.35 -32.71
CA TYR A 242 -4.53 49.78 -33.70
C TYR A 242 -5.22 49.62 -35.06
N GLU A 243 -6.42 49.06 -35.11
CA GLU A 243 -7.17 48.88 -36.35
C GLU A 243 -7.49 50.20 -37.05
N ARG A 244 -7.81 51.25 -36.28
CA ARG A 244 -8.07 52.61 -36.81
C ARG A 244 -6.81 53.29 -37.37
N VAL A 245 -5.65 53.01 -36.77
CA VAL A 245 -4.36 53.58 -37.21
C VAL A 245 -3.75 52.77 -38.36
N ARG A 246 -4.13 51.50 -38.49
CA ARG A 246 -3.74 50.64 -39.60
C ARG A 246 -4.33 51.14 -40.94
N GLY A 247 -3.49 51.23 -41.96
CA GLY A 247 -3.92 51.55 -43.34
C GLY A 247 -4.01 53.05 -43.68
N ALA A 248 -4.80 53.37 -44.70
CA ALA A 248 -4.83 54.71 -45.31
C ALA A 248 -5.40 55.80 -44.40
N ALA A 249 -6.35 55.45 -43.53
CA ALA A 249 -6.91 56.38 -42.56
C ALA A 249 -5.83 56.90 -41.59
N GLY A 250 -4.98 56.02 -41.05
CA GLY A 250 -3.90 56.43 -40.14
C GLY A 250 -2.86 57.34 -40.78
N LEU A 251 -2.43 57.05 -42.02
CA LEU A 251 -1.40 57.84 -42.70
C LEU A 251 -1.94 59.14 -43.31
N LEU A 252 -3.13 59.13 -43.93
CA LEU A 252 -3.65 60.25 -44.74
C LEU A 252 -4.62 61.15 -43.97
N THR A 253 -5.27 60.67 -42.91
CA THR A 253 -6.18 61.48 -42.08
C THR A 253 -5.55 61.92 -40.75
N ARG A 254 -6.31 62.64 -39.91
CA ARG A 254 -5.86 63.04 -38.57
C ARG A 254 -5.90 61.91 -37.55
N VAL A 255 -6.46 60.74 -37.87
CA VAL A 255 -6.62 59.60 -36.95
C VAL A 255 -5.28 59.18 -36.33
N GLY A 256 -4.21 59.10 -37.11
CA GLY A 256 -2.86 58.77 -36.61
C GLY A 256 -2.24 59.82 -35.67
N ARG A 257 -2.90 60.96 -35.43
CA ARG A 257 -2.47 62.00 -34.47
C ARG A 257 -3.37 62.05 -33.23
N THR A 258 -4.57 61.49 -33.30
CA THR A 258 -5.59 61.62 -32.25
C THR A 258 -5.72 60.37 -31.39
N VAL A 259 -5.35 59.20 -31.91
CA VAL A 259 -5.37 57.94 -31.15
C VAL A 259 -4.08 57.83 -30.33
N ASP A 260 -4.21 57.62 -29.01
CA ASP A 260 -3.08 57.49 -28.08
C ASP A 260 -2.71 56.02 -27.82
N LEU A 261 -2.24 55.33 -28.88
CA LEU A 261 -1.81 53.93 -28.80
C LEU A 261 -0.79 53.64 -27.65
N PRO A 262 0.23 54.48 -27.40
CA PRO A 262 1.16 54.25 -26.29
C PRO A 262 0.52 54.45 -24.91
N GLY A 263 -0.43 55.39 -24.80
CA GLY A 263 -1.24 55.57 -23.59
C GLY A 263 -2.15 54.37 -23.33
N ASP A 264 -2.76 53.82 -24.38
CA ASP A 264 -3.61 52.63 -24.29
C ASP A 264 -2.80 51.40 -23.84
N VAL A 265 -1.58 51.20 -24.35
CA VAL A 265 -0.68 50.11 -23.91
C VAL A 265 -0.19 50.29 -22.46
N GLU A 266 0.09 51.52 -22.04
CA GLU A 266 0.44 51.82 -20.63
C GLU A 266 -0.75 51.55 -19.71
N ARG A 267 -1.97 51.93 -20.13
CA ARG A 267 -3.22 51.65 -19.40
C ARG A 267 -3.46 50.16 -19.26
N VAL A 268 -3.27 49.36 -20.32
CA VAL A 268 -3.34 47.89 -20.27
C VAL A 268 -2.34 47.33 -19.26
N THR A 269 -1.10 47.80 -19.30
CA THR A 269 -0.04 47.33 -18.40
C THR A 269 -0.34 47.69 -16.94
N GLU A 270 -0.86 48.89 -16.69
CA GLU A 270 -1.23 49.36 -15.36
C GLU A 270 -2.43 48.60 -14.78
N GLU A 271 -3.50 48.42 -15.57
CA GLU A 271 -4.67 47.65 -15.11
C GLU A 271 -4.32 46.17 -14.90
N LEU A 272 -3.44 45.58 -15.73
CA LEU A 272 -2.93 44.22 -15.52
C LEU A 272 -2.13 44.12 -14.21
N ALA A 273 -1.29 45.11 -13.91
CA ALA A 273 -0.54 45.15 -12.65
C ALA A 273 -1.47 45.27 -11.43
N ARG A 274 -2.52 46.10 -11.53
CA ARG A 274 -3.54 46.24 -10.47
C ARG A 274 -4.37 44.98 -10.30
N PHE A 275 -4.70 44.28 -11.39
CA PHE A 275 -5.38 42.99 -11.34
C PHE A 275 -4.52 41.94 -10.64
N ARG A 276 -3.24 41.80 -11.02
CA ARG A 276 -2.28 40.92 -10.33
C ARG A 276 -2.21 41.21 -8.84
N ALA A 277 -2.11 42.49 -8.45
CA ALA A 277 -2.05 42.88 -7.05
C ALA A 277 -3.32 42.50 -6.28
N ALA A 278 -4.50 42.65 -6.89
CA ALA A 278 -5.76 42.23 -6.28
C ALA A 278 -5.84 40.69 -6.10
N VAL A 279 -5.32 39.91 -7.04
CA VAL A 279 -5.25 38.44 -6.94
C VAL A 279 -4.24 38.00 -5.88
N ALA A 280 -3.05 38.62 -5.84
CA ALA A 280 -2.03 38.33 -4.83
C ALA A 280 -2.54 38.61 -3.40
N ASP A 281 -3.27 39.71 -3.22
CA ASP A 281 -3.91 40.08 -1.95
C ASP A 281 -4.99 39.06 -1.55
N ALA A 282 -5.79 38.55 -2.50
CA ALA A 282 -6.76 37.47 -2.24
C ALA A 282 -6.08 36.14 -1.86
N PHE A 283 -4.96 35.79 -2.51
CA PHE A 283 -4.18 34.58 -2.17
C PHE A 283 -3.48 34.71 -0.81
N GLY A 284 -3.03 35.90 -0.43
CA GLY A 284 -2.45 36.14 0.90
C GLY A 284 -3.48 36.08 2.04
N ALA A 285 -4.68 36.62 1.82
CA ALA A 285 -5.72 36.71 2.84
C ALA A 285 -6.34 35.35 3.24
N ALA A 286 -6.29 34.35 2.37
CA ALA A 286 -6.87 33.02 2.58
C ALA A 286 -5.81 31.90 2.53
N GLY A 287 -4.60 32.20 3.05
CA GLY A 287 -3.44 31.31 3.00
C GLY A 287 -3.49 30.09 3.93
N GLY A 288 -4.45 30.01 4.85
CA GLY A 288 -4.57 28.91 5.82
C GLY A 288 -5.04 27.59 5.23
N THR A 289 -4.72 26.47 5.89
CA THR A 289 -5.09 25.10 5.48
C THR A 289 -6.59 24.81 5.58
N ARG A 290 -7.36 25.64 6.29
CA ARG A 290 -8.82 25.50 6.47
C ARG A 290 -9.55 26.82 6.28
N LEU A 291 -10.51 26.82 5.37
CA LEU A 291 -11.29 28.01 5.04
C LEU A 291 -12.44 28.19 6.05
N THR A 292 -12.27 29.11 7.00
CA THR A 292 -13.33 29.46 7.98
C THR A 292 -14.42 30.33 7.33
N ALA A 293 -15.57 30.48 7.99
CA ALA A 293 -16.62 31.39 7.55
C ALA A 293 -16.14 32.85 7.43
N GLU A 294 -15.19 33.25 8.28
CA GLU A 294 -14.52 34.55 8.24
C GLU A 294 -13.64 34.71 6.99
N HIS A 295 -12.86 33.68 6.63
CA HIS A 295 -12.09 33.67 5.39
C HIS A 295 -12.99 33.72 4.13
N ARG A 296 -14.18 33.10 4.14
CA ARG A 296 -15.17 33.27 3.05
C ARG A 296 -15.66 34.70 2.93
N GLY A 297 -15.89 35.38 4.06
CA GLY A 297 -16.24 36.80 4.10
C GLY A 297 -15.13 37.66 3.48
N LEU A 298 -13.88 37.44 3.90
CA LEU A 298 -12.72 38.15 3.37
C LEU A 298 -12.52 37.95 1.86
N LEU A 299 -12.69 36.72 1.35
CA LEU A 299 -12.61 36.44 -0.10
C LEU A 299 -13.72 37.17 -0.86
N ARG A 300 -14.94 37.20 -0.32
CA ARG A 300 -16.06 37.95 -0.91
C ARG A 300 -15.78 39.46 -0.93
N ASP A 301 -15.20 40.00 0.13
CA ASP A 301 -14.81 41.42 0.22
C ASP A 301 -13.70 41.79 -0.78
N ARG A 302 -12.83 40.85 -1.14
CA ARG A 302 -11.83 41.02 -2.21
C ARG A 302 -12.36 40.70 -3.62
N GLY A 303 -13.64 40.34 -3.73
CA GLY A 303 -14.34 40.16 -4.99
C GLY A 303 -14.18 38.78 -5.61
N VAL A 304 -13.91 37.76 -4.81
CA VAL A 304 -13.94 36.34 -5.20
C VAL A 304 -15.20 35.71 -4.61
N GLU A 305 -16.03 35.10 -5.46
CA GLU A 305 -17.28 34.47 -5.03
C GLU A 305 -17.22 32.95 -5.15
N LEU A 306 -17.18 32.27 -4.00
CA LEU A 306 -17.18 30.82 -3.91
C LEU A 306 -18.63 30.29 -3.91
N PRO A 307 -18.97 29.31 -4.76
CA PRO A 307 -20.27 28.67 -4.76
C PRO A 307 -20.43 27.71 -3.56
N GLU A 308 -21.64 27.20 -3.35
CA GLU A 308 -21.86 26.09 -2.41
C GLU A 308 -21.14 24.82 -2.89
N MET A 309 -20.77 23.96 -1.93
CA MET A 309 -20.07 22.71 -2.22
C MET A 309 -20.90 21.83 -3.17
N PRO A 310 -20.32 21.29 -4.26
CA PRO A 310 -21.02 20.37 -5.14
C PRO A 310 -21.52 19.14 -4.38
N ARG A 311 -22.70 18.63 -4.73
CA ARG A 311 -23.30 17.46 -4.06
C ARG A 311 -22.51 16.17 -4.33
N GLU A 312 -21.76 16.13 -5.44
CA GLU A 312 -20.95 14.99 -5.85
C GLU A 312 -19.73 14.77 -4.95
N ILE A 313 -19.27 15.81 -4.24
CA ILE A 313 -18.09 15.75 -3.37
C ILE A 313 -18.52 16.20 -1.97
N SER A 314 -18.74 15.23 -1.10
CA SER A 314 -19.14 15.46 0.29
C SER A 314 -18.13 14.83 1.25
N ARG A 315 -17.95 15.45 2.42
CA ARG A 315 -17.14 14.89 3.51
C ARG A 315 -17.57 13.45 3.86
N THR A 316 -18.88 13.18 3.82
CA THR A 316 -19.48 11.88 4.09
C THR A 316 -19.18 10.82 3.02
N GLY A 317 -18.89 11.22 1.78
CA GLY A 317 -18.59 10.29 0.68
C GLY A 317 -17.12 9.89 0.55
N ILE A 318 -16.19 10.66 1.15
CA ILE A 318 -14.74 10.43 1.01
C ILE A 318 -14.29 9.19 1.80
N VAL A 319 -14.74 9.05 3.04
CA VAL A 319 -14.29 7.95 3.92
C VAL A 319 -14.72 6.58 3.37
N PRO A 320 -15.97 6.39 2.89
CA PRO A 320 -16.35 5.17 2.17
C PRO A 320 -15.49 4.93 0.94
N ALA A 321 -15.23 5.95 0.12
CA ALA A 321 -14.38 5.79 -1.07
C ALA A 321 -12.93 5.40 -0.72
N LEU A 322 -12.39 5.93 0.38
CA LEU A 322 -11.07 5.56 0.90
C LEU A 322 -11.05 4.12 1.46
N ARG A 323 -12.12 3.71 2.14
CA ARG A 323 -12.33 2.34 2.63
C ARG A 323 -12.36 1.34 1.48
N ASP A 324 -13.19 1.60 0.49
CA ASP A 324 -13.36 0.73 -0.69
C ASP A 324 -12.05 0.63 -1.48
N HIS A 325 -11.34 1.74 -1.65
CA HIS A 325 -10.02 1.73 -2.30
C HIS A 325 -8.99 0.93 -1.50
N THR A 326 -8.95 1.08 -0.17
CA THR A 326 -8.03 0.31 0.69
C THR A 326 -8.34 -1.18 0.63
N HIS A 327 -9.62 -1.56 0.68
CA HIS A 327 -10.04 -2.95 0.56
C HIS A 327 -9.71 -3.53 -0.82
N ASP A 328 -9.92 -2.79 -1.90
CA ASP A 328 -9.56 -3.20 -3.27
C ASP A 328 -8.05 -3.41 -3.44
N LEU A 329 -7.21 -2.53 -2.86
CA LEU A 329 -5.75 -2.71 -2.87
C LEU A 329 -5.34 -4.00 -2.14
N ILE A 330 -5.94 -4.27 -0.99
CA ILE A 330 -5.67 -5.50 -0.22
C ILE A 330 -6.18 -6.73 -0.97
N ALA A 331 -7.37 -6.65 -1.57
CA ALA A 331 -7.97 -7.75 -2.32
C ALA A 331 -7.16 -8.13 -3.57
N LYS A 332 -6.42 -7.18 -4.16
CA LYS A 332 -5.45 -7.41 -5.24
C LYS A 332 -4.16 -8.12 -4.77
N GLY A 333 -4.06 -8.49 -3.49
CA GLY A 333 -2.92 -9.19 -2.93
C GLY A 333 -1.71 -8.30 -2.65
N LEU A 334 -1.90 -6.99 -2.47
CA LEU A 334 -0.80 -6.09 -2.13
C LEU A 334 -0.46 -6.19 -0.63
N PRO A 335 0.84 -6.21 -0.27
CA PRO A 335 1.25 -6.29 1.13
C PRO A 335 0.97 -4.98 1.88
N LEU A 336 0.80 -5.06 3.20
CA LEU A 336 0.37 -3.94 4.04
C LEU A 336 1.27 -2.70 3.91
N ARG A 337 2.60 -2.88 3.83
CA ARG A 337 3.54 -1.75 3.66
C ARG A 337 3.37 -1.06 2.31
N SER A 338 3.14 -1.82 1.24
CA SER A 338 2.88 -1.26 -0.09
C SER A 338 1.54 -0.51 -0.16
N VAL A 339 0.49 -1.04 0.49
CA VAL A 339 -0.80 -0.32 0.62
C VAL A 339 -0.60 0.97 1.41
N ALA A 340 0.13 0.92 2.53
CA ALA A 340 0.45 2.11 3.33
C ALA A 340 1.23 3.17 2.55
N ALA A 341 2.21 2.78 1.73
CA ALA A 341 2.96 3.71 0.87
C ALA A 341 2.06 4.41 -0.14
N ARG A 342 1.15 3.68 -0.80
CA ARG A 342 0.19 4.26 -1.76
C ARG A 342 -0.77 5.22 -1.08
N LEU A 343 -1.28 4.89 0.10
CA LEU A 343 -2.13 5.78 0.90
C LEU A 343 -1.37 7.00 1.42
N ALA A 344 -0.09 6.85 1.79
CA ALA A 344 0.76 7.98 2.16
C ALA A 344 1.03 8.91 0.96
N ALA A 345 1.25 8.35 -0.24
CA ALA A 345 1.38 9.14 -1.46
C ALA A 345 0.07 9.87 -1.82
N LEU A 346 -1.08 9.21 -1.65
CA LEU A 346 -2.39 9.84 -1.78
C LEU A 346 -2.58 10.96 -0.75
N SER A 347 -2.19 10.73 0.51
CA SER A 347 -2.24 11.73 1.58
C SER A 347 -1.41 12.97 1.25
N ALA A 348 -0.17 12.78 0.76
CA ALA A 348 0.71 13.87 0.37
C ALA A 348 0.16 14.70 -0.82
N ARG A 349 -0.42 14.03 -1.83
CA ARG A 349 -0.99 14.73 -3.00
C ARG A 349 -2.32 15.44 -2.72
N THR A 350 -3.11 14.89 -1.79
CA THR A 350 -4.36 15.52 -1.37
C THR A 350 -4.16 16.58 -0.31
N ALA A 351 -2.97 16.71 0.28
CA ALA A 351 -2.68 17.73 1.28
C ALA A 351 -2.93 19.15 0.71
N PRO A 352 -3.68 20.01 1.42
CA PRO A 352 -3.87 21.39 1.00
C PRO A 352 -2.55 22.16 1.14
N VAL A 353 -2.01 22.64 0.02
CA VAL A 353 -0.75 23.42 -0.02
C VAL A 353 -0.97 24.87 0.43
N GLY A 354 -2.23 25.32 0.47
CA GLY A 354 -2.61 26.70 0.79
C GLY A 354 -2.42 27.64 -0.41
N SER A 355 -3.25 28.69 -0.46
CA SER A 355 -3.25 29.62 -1.59
C SER A 355 -1.99 30.50 -1.68
N ALA A 356 -1.25 30.66 -0.58
CA ALA A 356 0.02 31.39 -0.54
C ALA A 356 1.13 30.72 -1.37
N ALA A 357 1.17 29.39 -1.44
CA ALA A 357 2.15 28.66 -2.25
C ALA A 357 2.01 28.94 -3.76
N ARG A 358 0.82 29.37 -4.21
CA ARG A 358 0.57 29.75 -5.61
C ARG A 358 1.00 31.17 -5.96
N LEU A 359 1.48 31.97 -5.00
CA LEU A 359 2.08 33.28 -5.27
C LEU A 359 3.32 33.16 -6.15
N ALA A 360 4.16 32.15 -5.92
CA ALA A 360 5.32 31.87 -6.78
C ALA A 360 4.91 31.55 -8.23
N ARG A 361 3.78 30.86 -8.41
CA ARG A 361 3.21 30.58 -9.74
C ARG A 361 2.65 31.83 -10.40
N LEU A 362 1.97 32.70 -9.63
CA LEU A 362 1.48 34.00 -10.09
C LEU A 362 2.64 34.89 -10.56
N ASP A 363 3.76 34.89 -9.83
CA ASP A 363 4.98 35.62 -10.20
C ASP A 363 5.66 35.04 -11.44
N ALA A 364 5.64 33.72 -11.62
CA ALA A 364 6.12 33.09 -12.84
C ALA A 364 5.28 33.46 -14.07
N ILE A 365 3.96 33.62 -13.92
CA ILE A 365 3.05 34.05 -15.00
C ILE A 365 3.21 35.54 -15.30
N CYS A 366 3.19 36.39 -14.27
CA CYS A 366 3.17 37.85 -14.42
C CYS A 366 4.21 38.56 -13.52
N GLY A 367 5.48 38.24 -13.74
CA GLY A 367 6.58 38.87 -12.99
C GLY A 367 6.77 40.35 -13.31
N PRO A 368 7.44 41.11 -12.42
CA PRO A 368 7.70 42.54 -12.61
C PRO A 368 8.56 42.84 -13.85
N GLU A 369 9.42 41.91 -14.26
CA GLU A 369 10.20 42.02 -15.51
C GLU A 369 9.32 41.91 -16.75
N ARG A 370 8.29 41.06 -16.75
CA ARG A 370 7.36 40.93 -17.89
C ARG A 370 6.46 42.17 -18.01
N LEU A 371 5.97 42.69 -16.89
CA LEU A 371 5.22 43.96 -16.86
C LEU A 371 6.08 45.13 -17.35
N ARG A 372 7.36 45.19 -16.96
CA ARG A 372 8.30 46.21 -17.47
C ARG A 372 8.56 46.09 -18.97
N ARG A 373 8.58 44.87 -19.52
CA ARG A 373 8.72 44.65 -20.97
C ARG A 373 7.47 45.10 -21.75
N LEU A 374 6.27 44.80 -21.24
CA LEU A 374 4.99 45.26 -21.83
C LEU A 374 4.85 46.79 -21.82
N GLY A 375 5.28 47.44 -20.74
CA GLY A 375 5.36 48.91 -20.66
C GLY A 375 6.58 49.53 -21.37
N GLY A 376 7.33 48.73 -22.14
CA GLY A 376 8.56 49.15 -22.81
C GLY A 376 8.31 50.14 -23.95
N ARG A 377 9.20 51.13 -24.08
CA ARG A 377 9.14 52.11 -25.19
C ARG A 377 9.89 51.57 -26.40
N HIS A 378 9.17 51.15 -27.44
CA HIS A 378 9.77 50.59 -28.66
C HIS A 378 9.88 51.61 -29.79
N PRO A 379 11.04 51.77 -30.46
CA PRO A 379 11.21 52.76 -31.52
C PRO A 379 10.41 52.42 -32.79
N PHE A 380 9.80 53.43 -33.40
CA PHE A 380 9.04 53.28 -34.64
C PHE A 380 9.96 53.37 -35.87
N THR A 381 10.03 52.29 -36.63
CA THR A 381 10.92 52.18 -37.79
C THR A 381 10.09 51.94 -39.03
N ALA A 382 9.96 52.95 -39.89
CA ALA A 382 9.23 52.81 -41.15
C ALA A 382 10.16 52.84 -42.35
N GLY A 383 9.95 51.90 -43.27
CA GLY A 383 10.51 52.00 -44.61
C GLY A 383 11.78 51.22 -44.91
N GLY A 384 12.02 50.11 -44.20
CA GLY A 384 13.07 49.14 -44.53
C GLY A 384 14.50 49.66 -44.39
N SER A 385 15.46 48.96 -44.99
CA SER A 385 16.85 49.38 -44.97
C SER A 385 17.02 50.69 -45.75
N ARG A 386 17.85 51.59 -45.21
CA ARG A 386 18.20 52.87 -45.86
C ARG A 386 18.60 52.71 -47.35
N PRO A 387 19.39 51.70 -47.77
CA PRO A 387 19.73 51.51 -49.18
C PRO A 387 18.55 51.04 -50.03
N ALA A 388 17.66 50.20 -49.50
CA ALA A 388 16.47 49.76 -50.23
C ALA A 388 15.50 50.93 -50.50
N ALA A 389 15.30 51.79 -49.49
CA ALA A 389 14.48 52.99 -49.66
C ALA A 389 15.05 53.95 -50.71
N PHE A 390 16.38 54.11 -50.77
CA PHE A 390 17.08 54.88 -51.79
C PHE A 390 16.91 54.28 -53.20
N ALA A 391 17.14 52.96 -53.34
CA ALA A 391 17.07 52.28 -54.63
C ALA A 391 15.66 52.27 -55.24
N VAL A 392 14.63 51.98 -54.43
CA VAL A 392 13.24 51.91 -54.89
C VAL A 392 12.71 53.28 -55.29
N THR A 393 12.98 54.32 -54.50
CA THR A 393 12.57 55.70 -54.84
C THR A 393 13.35 56.25 -56.02
N GLY A 394 14.65 55.91 -56.14
CA GLY A 394 15.45 56.26 -57.30
C GLY A 394 14.97 55.61 -58.58
N LEU A 395 14.59 54.32 -58.56
CA LEU A 395 14.04 53.64 -59.72
C LEU A 395 12.70 54.25 -60.18
N LEU A 396 11.79 54.53 -59.25
CA LEU A 396 10.49 55.14 -59.57
C LEU A 396 10.62 56.58 -60.09
N ALA A 397 11.54 57.36 -59.51
CA ALA A 397 11.86 58.71 -59.99
C ALA A 397 12.56 58.69 -61.36
N LEU A 398 13.42 57.69 -61.61
CA LEU A 398 14.04 57.48 -62.91
C LEU A 398 12.99 57.16 -63.97
N LEU A 399 12.10 56.20 -63.71
CA LEU A 399 11.02 55.84 -64.62
C LEU A 399 10.06 57.00 -64.91
N ALA A 400 9.74 57.81 -63.90
CA ALA A 400 8.93 59.03 -64.08
C ALA A 400 9.70 60.15 -64.82
N GLY A 401 11.03 60.10 -64.80
CA GLY A 401 11.93 61.11 -65.37
C GLY A 401 12.35 60.89 -66.82
N VAL A 402 12.09 59.73 -67.46
CA VAL A 402 12.58 59.37 -68.82
C VAL A 402 12.00 60.23 -69.96
N TRP A 403 11.43 61.39 -69.65
CA TRP A 403 10.73 62.22 -70.61
C TRP A 403 11.47 63.51 -70.99
N PRO A 404 11.62 63.83 -72.30
CA PRO A 404 12.22 65.10 -72.72
C PRO A 404 11.44 66.29 -72.15
N VAL A 405 12.16 67.27 -71.59
CA VAL A 405 11.65 68.52 -70.98
C VAL A 405 10.82 68.31 -69.70
N VAL A 406 9.77 67.49 -69.72
CA VAL A 406 8.84 67.29 -68.59
C VAL A 406 9.46 66.40 -67.49
N GLY A 407 10.38 65.51 -67.85
CA GLY A 407 11.07 64.60 -66.93
C GLY A 407 11.92 65.30 -65.87
N TRP A 408 12.44 66.50 -66.18
CA TRP A 408 13.19 67.34 -65.24
C TRP A 408 12.35 67.79 -64.03
N VAL A 409 11.02 67.83 -64.19
CA VAL A 409 10.09 68.21 -63.12
C VAL A 409 9.45 66.97 -62.49
N LEU A 410 9.01 66.00 -63.31
CA LEU A 410 8.28 64.84 -62.83
C LEU A 410 9.14 63.91 -61.95
N GLY A 411 10.38 63.61 -62.34
CA GLY A 411 11.27 62.74 -61.56
C GLY A 411 11.53 63.26 -60.14
N PRO A 412 12.05 64.50 -59.99
CA PRO A 412 12.24 65.13 -58.68
C PRO A 412 10.93 65.28 -57.88
N ALA A 413 9.79 65.56 -58.54
CA ALA A 413 8.50 65.65 -57.86
C ALA A 413 8.07 64.33 -57.22
N VAL A 414 8.31 63.18 -57.88
CA VAL A 414 8.08 61.84 -57.29
C VAL A 414 8.98 61.61 -56.06
N GLY A 415 10.23 62.05 -56.11
CA GLY A 415 11.16 61.99 -54.97
C GLY A 415 10.72 62.84 -53.77
N VAL A 416 10.30 64.08 -54.03
CA VAL A 416 9.77 65.00 -53.01
C VAL A 416 8.47 64.45 -52.41
N LEU A 417 7.58 63.87 -53.23
CA LEU A 417 6.36 63.22 -52.74
C LEU A 417 6.67 62.05 -51.81
N ALA A 418 7.62 61.17 -52.19
CA ALA A 418 8.04 60.05 -51.36
C ALA A 418 8.66 60.50 -50.03
N ALA A 419 9.49 61.54 -50.05
CA ALA A 419 10.06 62.15 -48.85
C ALA A 419 9.00 62.83 -47.96
N GLY A 420 8.03 63.50 -48.59
CA GLY A 420 6.91 64.16 -47.92
C GLY A 420 5.99 63.16 -47.20
N LEU A 421 5.67 62.04 -47.85
CA LEU A 421 4.91 60.94 -47.23
C LEU A 421 5.69 60.29 -46.07
N ALA A 422 7.00 60.11 -46.20
CA ALA A 422 7.85 59.60 -45.11
C ALA A 422 7.97 60.58 -43.94
N HIS A 423 7.98 61.90 -44.20
CA HIS A 423 7.93 62.93 -43.16
C HIS A 423 6.55 62.97 -42.48
N LEU A 424 5.47 62.79 -43.24
CA LEU A 424 4.11 62.68 -42.70
C LEU A 424 3.98 61.46 -41.76
N ALA A 425 4.52 60.31 -42.17
CA ALA A 425 4.58 59.11 -41.34
C ALA A 425 5.38 59.33 -40.04
N LEU A 426 6.44 60.15 -40.06
CA LEU A 426 7.21 60.49 -38.85
C LEU A 426 6.42 61.39 -37.89
N ARG A 427 5.62 62.32 -38.44
CA ARG A 427 4.77 63.22 -37.65
C ARG A 427 3.54 62.53 -37.08
N ARG A 428 3.00 61.52 -37.79
CA ARG A 428 1.83 60.74 -37.40
C ARG A 428 2.19 59.39 -36.78
N ARG A 429 3.44 59.23 -36.28
CA ARG A 429 3.92 57.94 -35.73
C ARG A 429 3.02 57.45 -34.59
N PRO A 430 2.69 56.15 -34.54
CA PRO A 430 1.85 55.57 -33.48
C PRO A 430 2.55 55.57 -32.12
N ASN A 431 3.88 55.66 -32.10
CA ASN A 431 4.71 55.62 -30.89
C ASN A 431 4.82 56.97 -30.15
N ARG A 432 3.89 57.89 -30.41
CA ARG A 432 3.87 59.22 -29.79
C ARG A 432 2.48 59.52 -29.28
N SER A 433 2.38 59.77 -27.98
CA SER A 433 1.12 60.22 -27.38
C SER A 433 0.77 61.64 -27.87
N PRO A 434 -0.52 61.94 -28.13
CA PRO A 434 -0.98 63.27 -28.55
C PRO A 434 -0.55 64.39 -27.58
N ASP A 435 -0.46 64.07 -26.30
CA ASP A 435 -0.06 65.00 -25.23
C ASP A 435 1.47 65.18 -25.12
N GLY A 436 2.25 64.42 -25.90
CA GLY A 436 3.71 64.50 -25.92
C GLY A 436 4.40 63.89 -24.70
N ARG A 437 3.65 63.29 -23.77
CA ARG A 437 4.17 62.62 -22.56
C ARG A 437 5.05 61.40 -22.90
N ILE A 438 4.71 60.68 -23.97
CA ILE A 438 5.41 59.48 -24.41
C ILE A 438 5.89 59.68 -25.84
N ASP A 439 7.19 59.51 -26.05
CA ASP A 439 7.82 59.45 -27.37
C ASP A 439 8.92 58.39 -27.35
N GLY A 440 8.69 57.25 -27.99
CA GLY A 440 9.71 56.20 -28.10
C GLY A 440 10.67 56.41 -29.29
N GLY A 441 10.58 57.56 -29.98
CA GLY A 441 11.45 57.89 -31.10
C GLY A 441 11.19 57.05 -32.36
N GLY A 442 11.95 57.33 -33.42
CA GLY A 442 11.83 56.59 -34.67
C GLY A 442 12.53 57.21 -35.87
N ALA A 443 12.64 56.41 -36.93
CA ALA A 443 13.19 56.83 -38.21
C ALA A 443 12.33 56.30 -39.35
N THR A 444 11.94 57.19 -40.27
CA THR A 444 11.11 56.84 -41.44
C THR A 444 11.87 56.90 -42.76
N GLY A 445 13.20 57.07 -42.72
CA GLY A 445 14.05 57.09 -43.92
C GLY A 445 13.69 58.21 -44.92
N ALA A 446 13.20 59.36 -44.46
CA ALA A 446 12.85 60.48 -45.36
C ALA A 446 14.06 61.01 -46.15
N ALA A 447 15.24 61.09 -45.52
CA ALA A 447 16.47 61.53 -46.16
C ALA A 447 16.91 60.62 -47.34
N PRO A 448 17.07 59.29 -47.18
CA PRO A 448 17.45 58.43 -48.31
C PRO A 448 16.41 58.41 -49.44
N ARG A 449 15.11 58.57 -49.14
CA ARG A 449 14.06 58.68 -50.17
C ARG A 449 14.17 59.96 -51.00
N LEU A 450 14.54 61.08 -50.37
CA LEU A 450 14.77 62.35 -51.04
C LEU A 450 16.02 62.29 -51.93
N PHE A 451 17.13 61.79 -51.41
CA PHE A 451 18.38 61.66 -52.19
C PHE A 451 18.22 60.66 -53.34
N GLY A 452 17.58 59.51 -53.10
CA GLY A 452 17.30 58.52 -54.13
C GLY A 452 16.43 59.08 -55.24
N GLY A 453 15.35 59.78 -54.88
CA GLY A 453 14.44 60.42 -55.83
C GLY A 453 15.08 61.54 -56.66
N LEU A 454 15.95 62.37 -56.06
CA LEU A 454 16.67 63.42 -56.79
C LEU A 454 17.68 62.81 -57.78
N VAL A 455 18.49 61.84 -57.34
CA VAL A 455 19.50 61.18 -58.19
C VAL A 455 18.82 60.40 -59.31
N GLY A 456 17.80 59.61 -58.99
CA GLY A 456 17.02 58.85 -59.95
C GLY A 456 16.29 59.74 -60.95
N GLY A 457 15.67 60.83 -60.48
CA GLY A 457 14.97 61.79 -61.35
C GLY A 457 15.90 62.51 -62.33
N VAL A 458 17.08 62.95 -61.88
CA VAL A 458 18.09 63.58 -62.75
C VAL A 458 18.64 62.58 -63.77
N ALA A 459 18.94 61.34 -63.35
CA ALA A 459 19.40 60.29 -64.24
C ALA A 459 18.33 59.90 -65.29
N GLY A 460 17.07 59.83 -64.87
CA GLY A 460 15.93 59.60 -65.76
C GLY A 460 15.78 60.71 -66.80
N ALA A 461 15.85 61.98 -66.39
CA ALA A 461 15.75 63.13 -67.29
C ALA A 461 16.87 63.16 -68.32
N ALA A 462 18.10 62.82 -67.92
CA ALA A 462 19.24 62.68 -68.82
C ALA A 462 19.01 61.54 -69.83
N LEU A 463 18.54 60.37 -69.38
CA LEU A 463 18.26 59.21 -70.23
C LEU A 463 17.11 59.48 -71.23
N GLY A 464 16.09 60.23 -70.81
CA GLY A 464 14.95 60.59 -71.64
C GLY A 464 15.30 61.43 -72.86
N GLN A 465 16.37 62.24 -72.77
CA GLN A 465 16.87 63.05 -73.88
C GLN A 465 17.45 62.19 -75.02
N PHE A 466 17.90 60.97 -74.72
CA PHE A 466 18.46 60.04 -75.71
C PHE A 466 17.41 59.08 -76.29
N LEU A 467 16.40 58.68 -75.51
CA LEU A 467 15.42 57.65 -75.91
C LEU A 467 14.19 58.20 -76.64
N GLY A 468 13.85 59.49 -76.46
CA GLY A 468 12.75 60.17 -77.18
C GLY A 468 11.37 59.47 -77.19
N PRO A 469 10.82 59.00 -76.06
CA PRO A 469 9.57 58.23 -76.04
C PRO A 469 8.29 59.08 -76.35
N PRO A 470 7.11 58.47 -76.64
CA PRO A 470 5.89 59.15 -77.15
C PRO A 470 5.00 59.81 -76.08
N ALA A 471 4.75 61.13 -76.18
CA ALA A 471 4.39 62.02 -75.06
C ALA A 471 3.22 61.59 -74.15
N TRP A 472 2.25 60.85 -74.68
CA TRP A 472 1.10 60.33 -73.92
C TRP A 472 1.51 59.27 -72.88
N ALA A 473 2.58 58.50 -73.13
CA ALA A 473 3.04 57.46 -72.22
C ALA A 473 3.73 58.06 -70.98
N GLY A 474 4.30 59.27 -71.07
CA GLY A 474 4.92 59.96 -69.94
C GLY A 474 3.91 60.31 -68.84
N ALA A 475 2.70 60.77 -69.21
CA ALA A 475 1.63 61.05 -68.25
C ALA A 475 1.13 59.79 -67.55
N LEU A 476 1.00 58.67 -68.29
CA LEU A 476 0.59 57.37 -67.73
C LEU A 476 1.66 56.80 -66.79
N VAL A 477 2.93 56.83 -67.18
CA VAL A 477 4.03 56.33 -66.34
C VAL A 477 4.21 57.20 -65.09
N ALA A 478 4.08 58.53 -65.20
CA ALA A 478 4.09 59.42 -64.05
C ALA A 478 2.93 59.12 -63.09
N ALA A 479 1.70 58.96 -63.62
CA ALA A 479 0.55 58.57 -62.81
C ALA A 479 0.74 57.21 -62.13
N LEU A 480 1.29 56.22 -62.83
CA LEU A 480 1.63 54.91 -62.28
C LEU A 480 2.73 55.00 -61.20
N SER A 481 3.78 55.78 -61.42
CA SER A 481 4.86 56.00 -60.46
C SER A 481 4.37 56.74 -59.21
N THR A 482 3.54 57.77 -59.36
CA THR A 482 2.91 58.47 -58.23
C THR A 482 1.99 57.54 -57.45
N THR A 483 1.16 56.75 -58.14
CA THR A 483 0.29 55.75 -57.51
C THR A 483 1.11 54.68 -56.79
N ALA A 484 2.19 54.18 -57.40
CA ALA A 484 3.10 53.22 -56.81
C ALA A 484 3.79 53.77 -55.55
N VAL A 485 4.22 55.04 -55.55
CA VAL A 485 4.78 55.70 -54.36
C VAL A 485 3.77 55.79 -53.23
N VAL A 486 2.51 56.14 -53.53
CA VAL A 486 1.44 56.18 -52.52
C VAL A 486 1.13 54.79 -51.97
N LEU A 487 0.99 53.77 -52.82
CA LEU A 487 0.73 52.39 -52.41
C LEU A 487 1.90 51.80 -51.59
N LEU A 488 3.14 52.07 -51.99
CA LEU A 488 4.32 51.66 -51.24
C LEU A 488 4.42 52.38 -49.90
N ALA A 489 4.11 53.68 -49.84
CA ALA A 489 4.06 54.41 -48.58
C ALA A 489 2.98 53.87 -47.63
N LEU A 490 1.80 53.50 -48.15
CA LEU A 490 0.73 52.87 -47.39
C LEU A 490 1.10 51.47 -46.89
N ARG A 491 1.77 50.68 -47.74
CA ARG A 491 2.29 49.34 -47.40
C ARG A 491 3.41 49.40 -46.36
N ASP A 492 4.35 50.33 -46.52
CA ASP A 492 5.44 50.56 -45.56
C ASP A 492 4.89 51.08 -44.22
N TRP A 493 3.85 51.92 -44.27
CA TRP A 493 3.14 52.38 -43.09
C TRP A 493 2.44 51.23 -42.35
N SER A 494 1.59 50.45 -43.03
CA SER A 494 0.86 49.36 -42.40
C SER A 494 1.82 48.34 -41.80
N ARG A 495 2.92 48.00 -42.51
CA ARG A 495 3.97 47.11 -41.99
C ARG A 495 4.69 47.69 -40.79
N ALA A 496 5.07 48.96 -40.82
CA ALA A 496 5.76 49.58 -39.69
C ALA A 496 4.87 49.67 -38.44
N VAL A 497 3.56 49.86 -38.63
CA VAL A 497 2.56 49.82 -37.55
C VAL A 497 2.41 48.38 -37.04
N ASP A 498 2.30 47.39 -37.93
CA ASP A 498 2.22 45.96 -37.58
C ASP A 498 3.49 45.50 -36.83
N ASP A 499 4.69 45.89 -37.30
CA ASP A 499 5.98 45.58 -36.68
C ASP A 499 6.17 46.27 -35.33
N TRP A 500 5.58 47.46 -35.14
CA TRP A 500 5.59 48.14 -33.84
C TRP A 500 4.60 47.47 -32.88
N TRP A 501 3.38 47.16 -33.34
CA TRP A 501 2.36 46.46 -32.58
C TRP A 501 2.84 45.07 -32.11
N ALA A 502 3.48 44.31 -33.01
CA ALA A 502 4.06 43.01 -32.69
C ALA A 502 5.22 43.10 -31.68
N ARG A 503 5.94 44.22 -31.62
CA ARG A 503 7.00 44.45 -30.62
C ARG A 503 6.46 44.89 -29.27
N ALA A 504 5.38 45.66 -29.25
CA ALA A 504 4.66 46.04 -28.03
C ALA A 504 3.86 44.85 -27.44
N ASP A 505 3.41 43.92 -28.29
CA ASP A 505 2.69 42.67 -27.96
C ASP A 505 1.63 42.80 -26.85
N PRO A 506 0.65 43.73 -26.99
CA PRO A 506 -0.43 43.85 -26.01
C PRO A 506 -1.31 42.60 -25.96
N GLU A 507 -1.31 41.77 -27.01
CA GLU A 507 -1.98 40.47 -27.01
C GLU A 507 -1.36 39.48 -26.00
N ALA A 508 -0.07 39.61 -25.67
CA ALA A 508 0.52 38.89 -24.54
C ALA A 508 -0.14 39.26 -23.21
N ALA A 509 -0.55 40.51 -23.01
CA ALA A 509 -1.30 40.91 -21.82
C ALA A 509 -2.63 40.14 -21.74
N GLY A 510 -3.32 39.97 -22.87
CA GLY A 510 -4.54 39.14 -22.94
C GLY A 510 -4.30 37.64 -22.67
N ARG A 511 -3.16 37.09 -23.11
CA ARG A 511 -2.76 35.71 -22.76
C ARG A 511 -2.47 35.57 -21.26
N ILE A 512 -1.68 36.49 -20.71
CA ILE A 512 -1.35 36.54 -19.28
C ILE A 512 -2.62 36.69 -18.43
N LEU A 513 -3.56 37.54 -18.85
CA LEU A 513 -4.85 37.72 -18.17
C LEU A 513 -5.61 36.39 -18.06
N ARG A 514 -5.72 35.63 -19.16
CA ARG A 514 -6.37 34.31 -19.18
C ARG A 514 -5.63 33.28 -18.33
N GLU A 515 -4.29 33.30 -18.32
CA GLU A 515 -3.49 32.43 -17.46
C GLU A 515 -3.70 32.73 -15.97
N ILE A 516 -3.77 34.01 -15.58
CA ILE A 516 -4.08 34.41 -14.21
C ILE A 516 -5.51 34.00 -13.85
N GLN A 517 -6.48 34.18 -14.76
CA GLN A 517 -7.86 33.73 -14.53
C GLN A 517 -7.92 32.22 -14.31
N ALA A 518 -7.27 31.43 -15.16
CA ALA A 518 -7.20 29.98 -15.02
C ALA A 518 -6.56 29.58 -13.68
N LEU A 519 -5.52 30.31 -13.24
CA LEU A 519 -4.90 30.10 -11.93
C LEU A 519 -5.88 30.40 -10.77
N VAL A 520 -6.61 31.52 -10.83
CA VAL A 520 -7.62 31.85 -9.80
C VAL A 520 -8.69 30.78 -9.71
N VAL A 521 -9.17 30.28 -10.85
CA VAL A 521 -10.17 29.20 -10.89
C VAL A 521 -9.64 27.91 -10.30
N THR A 522 -8.41 27.50 -10.67
CA THR A 522 -7.80 26.29 -10.10
C THR A 522 -7.57 26.41 -8.60
N THR A 523 -7.07 27.56 -8.11
CA THR A 523 -6.92 27.83 -6.68
C THR A 523 -8.27 27.80 -5.96
N ALA A 524 -9.29 28.43 -6.53
CA ALA A 524 -10.60 28.52 -5.90
C ALA A 524 -11.29 27.17 -5.77
N VAL A 525 -11.15 26.29 -6.76
CA VAL A 525 -11.67 24.92 -6.69
C VAL A 525 -10.85 24.08 -5.69
N HIS A 526 -9.52 24.03 -5.86
CA HIS A 526 -8.71 23.02 -5.19
C HIS A 526 -8.23 23.42 -3.80
N ASP A 527 -7.95 24.70 -3.57
CA ASP A 527 -7.34 25.17 -2.34
C ASP A 527 -8.33 25.94 -1.45
N TRP A 528 -9.49 26.31 -1.98
CA TRP A 528 -10.55 26.97 -1.20
C TRP A 528 -11.81 26.13 -1.07
N LEU A 529 -12.43 25.71 -2.18
CA LEU A 529 -13.68 24.95 -2.16
C LEU A 529 -13.46 23.54 -1.62
N PHE A 530 -12.47 22.81 -2.16
CA PHE A 530 -12.16 21.45 -1.74
C PHE A 530 -11.20 21.36 -0.55
N ALA A 531 -10.79 22.48 0.05
CA ALA A 531 -9.79 22.50 1.13
C ALA A 531 -10.13 21.55 2.29
N GLU A 532 -11.37 21.61 2.80
CA GLU A 532 -11.81 20.77 3.92
C GLU A 532 -11.90 19.29 3.54
N VAL A 533 -12.38 19.00 2.34
CA VAL A 533 -12.52 17.65 1.76
C VAL A 533 -11.13 17.03 1.53
N ARG A 534 -10.21 17.80 0.95
CA ARG A 534 -8.80 17.44 0.72
C ARG A 534 -8.04 17.23 2.02
N HIS A 535 -8.24 18.10 3.01
CA HIS A 535 -7.68 17.92 4.35
C HIS A 535 -8.21 16.65 5.02
N HIS A 536 -9.53 16.40 4.98
CA HIS A 536 -10.12 15.19 5.55
C HIS A 536 -9.63 13.92 4.84
N CYS A 537 -9.51 13.95 3.51
CA CYS A 537 -8.93 12.86 2.72
C CYS A 537 -7.45 12.63 3.07
N SER A 538 -6.66 13.70 3.13
CA SER A 538 -5.22 13.64 3.43
C SER A 538 -4.97 13.11 4.85
N ALA A 539 -5.70 13.63 5.84
CA ALA A 539 -5.60 13.18 7.22
C ALA A 539 -6.07 11.72 7.36
N GLY A 540 -7.20 11.36 6.74
CA GLY A 540 -7.73 9.99 6.77
C GLY A 540 -6.77 8.99 6.10
N ALA A 541 -6.28 9.28 4.90
CA ALA A 541 -5.32 8.44 4.20
C ALA A 541 -3.99 8.31 4.97
N GLY A 542 -3.52 9.41 5.57
CA GLY A 542 -2.31 9.41 6.40
C GLY A 542 -2.49 8.59 7.68
N ALA A 543 -3.66 8.65 8.32
CA ALA A 543 -3.98 7.88 9.51
C ALA A 543 -4.04 6.38 9.23
N VAL A 544 -4.72 5.98 8.15
CA VAL A 544 -4.78 4.58 7.71
C VAL A 544 -3.38 4.08 7.32
N ALA A 545 -2.59 4.88 6.61
CA ALA A 545 -1.22 4.53 6.27
C ALA A 545 -0.33 4.29 7.52
N ARG A 546 -0.45 5.15 8.55
CA ARG A 546 0.26 4.95 9.83
C ARG A 546 -0.20 3.68 10.55
N LEU A 547 -1.51 3.44 10.61
CA LEU A 547 -2.08 2.24 11.22
C LEU A 547 -1.57 0.98 10.50
N LEU A 548 -1.62 0.94 9.16
CA LEU A 548 -1.12 -0.19 8.38
C LEU A 548 0.37 -0.45 8.60
N ARG A 549 1.20 0.60 8.73
CA ARG A 549 2.63 0.45 9.09
C ARG A 549 2.82 -0.10 10.50
N ALA A 550 2.03 0.37 11.47
CA ALA A 550 2.06 -0.15 12.84
C ALA A 550 1.68 -1.64 12.88
N LEU A 551 0.58 -2.01 12.23
CA LEU A 551 0.15 -3.40 12.08
C LEU A 551 1.23 -4.26 11.40
N ALA A 552 1.85 -3.77 10.32
CA ALA A 552 2.94 -4.48 9.67
C ALA A 552 4.16 -4.67 10.60
N ALA A 553 4.51 -3.67 11.41
CA ALA A 553 5.60 -3.78 12.38
C ALA A 553 5.30 -4.81 13.48
N THR A 554 4.06 -4.84 13.97
CA THR A 554 3.58 -5.84 14.94
C THR A 554 3.63 -7.26 14.37
N ALA A 555 3.26 -7.44 13.11
CA ALA A 555 3.34 -8.72 12.42
C ALA A 555 4.80 -9.18 12.21
N ASP A 556 5.69 -8.30 11.76
CA ASP A 556 7.11 -8.63 11.57
C ASP A 556 7.79 -9.07 12.87
N ALA A 557 7.41 -8.49 14.01
CA ALA A 557 7.90 -8.92 15.32
C ALA A 557 7.54 -10.38 15.65
N HIS A 558 6.43 -10.90 15.12
CA HIS A 558 6.02 -12.30 15.26
C HIS A 558 6.64 -13.24 14.21
N GLY A 559 7.18 -12.68 13.12
CA GLY A 559 7.90 -13.43 12.08
C GLY A 559 9.35 -13.74 12.48
N GLN A 560 9.97 -12.92 13.34
CA GLN A 560 11.33 -13.18 13.80
C GLN A 560 11.37 -14.34 14.82
N PRO A 561 12.40 -15.21 14.78
CA PRO A 561 12.60 -16.19 15.83
C PRO A 561 12.72 -15.45 17.17
N TYR A 562 11.99 -15.92 18.17
CA TYR A 562 11.94 -15.35 19.52
C TYR A 562 13.36 -15.11 20.04
N ALA A 563 13.86 -13.89 19.89
CA ALA A 563 14.92 -13.39 20.73
C ALA A 563 14.25 -13.06 22.06
N PRO A 564 14.70 -13.60 23.20
CA PRO A 564 14.20 -13.16 24.50
C PRO A 564 14.31 -11.65 24.52
N ARG A 565 13.17 -10.95 24.68
CA ARG A 565 13.19 -9.52 25.01
C ARG A 565 13.98 -9.43 26.30
N GLU A 566 15.23 -8.97 26.21
CA GLU A 566 15.89 -8.40 27.37
C GLU A 566 14.98 -7.28 27.83
N SER A 567 14.29 -7.54 28.95
CA SER A 567 13.63 -6.51 29.72
C SER A 567 14.71 -5.50 30.05
N SER A 568 14.72 -4.39 29.31
CA SER A 568 15.47 -3.20 29.67
C SER A 568 14.79 -2.60 30.91
N ASP A 569 14.99 -3.27 32.05
CA ASP A 569 14.89 -2.62 33.34
C ASP A 569 16.01 -1.59 33.37
N ARG A 570 15.63 -0.33 33.15
CA ARG A 570 16.46 0.83 33.42
C ARG A 570 16.72 0.87 34.92
N THR A 571 17.77 0.19 35.36
CA THR A 571 18.55 0.61 36.51
C THR A 571 19.98 0.80 36.04
N GLY A 572 20.44 2.05 36.12
CA GLY A 572 21.62 2.51 35.41
C GLY A 572 22.91 1.85 35.91
N THR A 573 23.78 1.50 34.97
CA THR A 573 25.23 1.66 35.09
C THR A 573 25.80 1.65 33.66
N ALA A 574 26.25 2.80 33.18
CA ALA A 574 26.89 2.90 31.87
C ALA A 574 28.28 2.25 31.90
N PRO A 575 28.66 1.40 30.92
CA PRO A 575 30.04 0.98 30.75
C PRO A 575 30.84 2.05 29.97
N PRO A 576 32.14 2.25 30.27
CA PRO A 576 32.95 3.31 29.68
C PRO A 576 33.31 3.00 28.20
N PRO A 577 33.45 4.03 27.34
CA PRO A 577 33.82 3.82 25.94
C PRO A 577 35.30 3.47 25.80
N SER A 578 35.58 2.40 25.05
CA SER A 578 36.93 2.06 24.58
C SER A 578 37.38 3.04 23.48
N PRO A 579 38.64 3.52 23.50
CA PRO A 579 39.23 4.23 22.39
C PRO A 579 39.90 3.23 21.45
N ASP A 580 39.46 3.16 20.18
CA ASP A 580 40.32 3.04 18.99
C ASP A 580 39.53 2.58 17.76
N GLY A 581 39.60 3.39 16.70
CA GLY A 581 39.77 2.91 15.33
C GLY A 581 38.53 2.78 14.44
N GLY A 582 38.50 3.59 13.37
CA GLY A 582 37.97 3.15 12.08
C GLY A 582 37.01 4.10 11.39
N ALA A 583 37.53 5.17 10.79
CA ALA A 583 36.80 6.00 9.84
C ALA A 583 36.31 5.16 8.66
N ALA A 584 35.00 5.05 8.49
CA ALA A 584 34.35 4.67 7.24
C ALA A 584 33.63 5.89 6.68
N SER A 585 34.12 6.38 5.54
CA SER A 585 33.61 7.50 4.78
C SER A 585 32.16 7.29 4.31
N TRP A 586 31.28 8.22 4.64
CA TRP A 586 29.98 8.39 3.99
C TRP A 586 29.81 9.87 3.62
N SER A 587 29.40 10.13 2.36
CA SER A 587 29.39 11.42 1.69
C SER A 587 28.06 12.17 1.85
N TRP A 588 28.14 13.46 2.13
CA TRP A 588 27.04 14.38 2.52
C TRP A 588 26.39 15.10 1.33
N GLU A 589 25.66 14.38 0.48
CA GLU A 589 24.70 14.97 -0.47
C GLU A 589 23.31 14.38 -0.20
N ASP A 590 22.75 14.70 0.97
CA ASP A 590 21.33 14.50 1.27
C ASP A 590 20.81 15.69 2.09
N TRP A 591 20.34 16.67 1.33
CA TRP A 591 19.31 17.68 1.59
C TRP A 591 19.17 18.29 2.99
N GLY A 592 19.47 19.59 3.04
CA GLY A 592 19.36 20.44 4.20
C GLY A 592 17.96 20.99 4.50
N ASP A 593 17.91 21.43 5.76
CA ASP A 593 17.26 22.62 6.30
C ASP A 593 15.76 22.52 6.63
N ASP A 594 15.54 21.94 7.82
CA ASP A 594 14.36 22.12 8.66
C ASP A 594 14.67 23.27 9.66
N GLU A 595 14.11 24.45 9.46
CA GLU A 595 14.10 25.54 10.45
C GLU A 595 12.81 25.47 11.28
N THR A 596 13.00 25.34 12.59
CA THR A 596 11.98 25.15 13.61
C THR A 596 11.11 26.38 13.87
N ASP A 597 9.81 26.14 13.96
CA ASP A 597 8.75 27.07 14.36
C ASP A 597 8.98 27.73 15.73
N THR A 598 8.84 29.06 15.74
CA THR A 598 8.70 29.89 16.94
C THR A 598 7.26 30.44 16.96
N TRP A 599 6.41 29.95 17.87
CA TRP A 599 5.17 30.64 18.23
C TRP A 599 5.15 30.93 19.73
N SER A 600 4.97 32.21 20.01
CA SER A 600 4.96 32.85 21.31
C SER A 600 3.54 32.88 21.86
N ASP A 601 3.34 32.46 23.11
CA ASP A 601 2.14 32.75 23.90
C ASP A 601 2.54 33.58 25.13
N LEU A 602 1.82 34.68 25.33
CA LEU A 602 1.81 35.57 26.49
C LEU A 602 0.45 35.40 27.18
N ASP A 603 0.41 34.92 28.43
CA ASP A 603 0.12 35.72 29.64
C ASP A 603 -0.29 34.85 30.86
N ASP A 604 0.12 35.37 32.02
CA ASP A 604 -0.31 35.16 33.42
C ASP A 604 0.39 34.14 34.37
N GLU A 605 0.95 34.76 35.44
CA GLU A 605 1.77 34.40 36.64
C GLU A 605 1.10 33.47 37.72
N PRO A 606 1.72 33.17 38.91
CA PRO A 606 3.04 32.60 39.32
C PRO A 606 2.80 31.54 40.47
N PRO A 607 3.67 31.21 41.50
CA PRO A 607 5.06 31.58 41.82
C PRO A 607 6.01 30.48 42.40
N ALA A 608 7.30 30.87 42.45
CA ALA A 608 8.31 30.71 43.53
C ALA A 608 8.85 29.32 44.00
N GLY A 609 10.19 29.23 43.99
CA GLY A 609 11.00 28.30 44.80
C GLY A 609 12.47 28.31 44.35
N ALA A 610 13.29 29.24 44.87
CA ALA A 610 14.27 28.96 45.92
C ALA A 610 15.49 28.12 45.49
N SER A 611 16.54 28.83 45.07
CA SER A 611 17.89 28.84 45.64
C SER A 611 18.62 27.53 46.03
N ALA A 612 19.89 27.50 45.60
CA ALA A 612 21.10 27.14 46.37
C ALA A 612 21.88 25.88 45.89
N PRO A 613 23.17 25.72 46.24
CA PRO A 613 24.25 26.00 45.28
C PRO A 613 25.37 24.95 45.26
N SER A 614 26.29 25.16 44.32
CA SER A 614 27.57 24.47 44.10
C SER A 614 28.54 24.52 45.29
N ARG A 615 29.42 23.50 45.40
CA ARG A 615 30.74 23.59 46.07
C ARG A 615 31.82 22.79 45.33
N HIS A 616 32.90 23.51 44.98
CA HIS A 616 34.35 23.19 45.02
C HIS A 616 34.78 21.70 44.91
N GLY A 617 35.60 21.25 43.93
CA GLY A 617 37.00 21.62 43.61
C GLY A 617 38.01 20.83 44.49
N PRO A 618 39.32 20.68 44.18
CA PRO A 618 40.08 20.82 42.93
C PRO A 618 41.20 19.73 42.74
N SER A 619 42.08 19.93 41.73
CA SER A 619 43.56 19.69 41.73
C SER A 619 44.14 18.53 40.86
N SER A 620 44.85 18.92 39.78
CA SER A 620 45.99 18.21 39.16
C SER A 620 47.27 18.36 40.00
N PRO A 621 48.40 17.65 39.74
CA PRO A 621 49.37 17.90 38.63
C PRO A 621 49.93 16.56 38.05
N GLY A 622 50.81 16.42 37.04
CA GLY A 622 51.63 17.28 36.19
C GLY A 622 52.53 16.36 35.30
N ASP A 623 52.91 16.83 34.11
CA ASP A 623 53.87 16.22 33.17
C ASP A 623 55.33 16.23 33.68
N PRO A 624 56.27 15.49 33.02
CA PRO A 624 57.18 16.14 32.05
C PRO A 624 57.66 15.28 30.83
N PHE A 625 57.73 15.92 29.64
CA PHE A 625 58.81 15.99 28.60
C PHE A 625 60.08 15.10 28.74
N ASP A 626 60.86 14.63 27.74
CA ASP A 626 60.97 14.53 26.25
C ASP A 626 62.34 13.78 25.98
N PRO A 627 63.10 13.83 24.84
CA PRO A 627 62.90 13.36 23.45
C PRO A 627 64.12 12.57 22.81
N PHE A 628 63.96 12.21 21.52
CA PHE A 628 64.94 11.95 20.43
C PHE A 628 65.69 10.60 20.29
N ASP A 629 65.39 9.91 19.18
CA ASP A 629 66.37 9.43 18.20
C ASP A 629 65.71 9.40 16.79
N GLY A 630 66.42 9.88 15.76
CA GLY A 630 66.07 9.74 14.32
C GLY A 630 67.35 9.36 13.55
N PRO A 631 67.48 9.58 12.22
CA PRO A 631 66.52 9.83 11.14
C PRO A 631 66.79 8.93 9.88
N GLY A 632 66.06 9.09 8.76
CA GLY A 632 66.55 8.57 7.47
C GLY A 632 65.62 8.49 6.25
N ALA A 633 65.49 9.61 5.52
CA ALA A 633 65.46 9.76 4.04
C ALA A 633 64.32 9.16 3.14
N SER A 634 63.47 10.10 2.69
CA SER A 634 62.84 10.35 1.36
C SER A 634 63.45 9.68 0.09
N ALA A 635 62.67 8.97 -0.76
CA ALA A 635 61.85 9.39 -1.96
C ALA A 635 62.55 9.00 -3.31
N PRO A 636 61.98 9.09 -4.55
CA PRO A 636 60.58 9.11 -5.08
C PRO A 636 60.32 8.30 -6.41
N TYR A 637 59.03 8.24 -6.82
CA TYR A 637 58.35 8.24 -8.16
C TYR A 637 58.96 7.70 -9.49
N GLY A 638 58.07 7.04 -10.27
CA GLY A 638 57.98 7.01 -11.75
C GLY A 638 56.94 5.94 -12.18
N ALA A 639 55.75 6.20 -12.74
CA ALA A 639 55.26 6.98 -13.88
C ALA A 639 55.53 6.38 -15.28
N SER A 640 54.41 5.98 -15.93
CA SER A 640 54.04 6.00 -17.37
C SER A 640 54.18 4.72 -18.25
N ASP A 641 53.04 4.37 -18.87
CA ASP A 641 52.77 3.50 -20.07
C ASP A 641 53.46 4.04 -21.37
N PRO A 642 53.17 3.65 -22.67
CA PRO A 642 52.15 2.72 -23.26
C PRO A 642 52.50 1.96 -24.59
N TYR A 643 51.48 1.23 -25.13
CA TYR A 643 51.12 0.88 -26.54
C TYR A 643 51.39 -0.52 -27.17
N GLY A 644 50.31 -1.06 -27.78
CA GLY A 644 50.26 -2.03 -28.90
C GLY A 644 49.22 -3.16 -28.70
N ALA A 645 47.92 -3.09 -29.03
CA ALA A 645 47.19 -2.89 -30.31
C ALA A 645 46.65 -4.20 -30.98
N SER A 646 45.30 -4.32 -31.02
CA SER A 646 44.37 -4.80 -32.12
C SER A 646 44.48 -6.25 -32.66
N ASP A 647 43.44 -7.05 -33.02
CA ASP A 647 41.97 -6.94 -33.33
C ASP A 647 41.47 -8.35 -33.86
N PRO A 648 40.27 -8.63 -34.46
CA PRO A 648 38.85 -8.16 -34.33
C PRO A 648 37.69 -9.23 -34.58
N TYR A 649 36.41 -8.76 -34.54
CA TYR A 649 35.08 -9.26 -35.02
C TYR A 649 34.29 -10.29 -34.16
N GLY A 650 32.97 -10.19 -33.92
CA GLY A 650 31.93 -9.23 -34.30
C GLY A 650 30.52 -9.86 -34.35
N ALA A 651 29.49 -9.06 -34.06
CA ALA A 651 28.07 -9.16 -34.47
C ALA A 651 27.02 -9.86 -33.57
N SER A 652 25.78 -9.40 -33.75
CA SER A 652 24.67 -9.21 -32.80
C SER A 652 23.38 -10.01 -33.16
N ASP A 653 22.55 -10.28 -32.13
CA ASP A 653 21.06 -10.45 -32.10
C ASP A 653 20.35 -11.57 -32.95
N PRO A 654 19.02 -11.88 -32.84
CA PRO A 654 17.97 -11.87 -31.76
C PRO A 654 16.95 -13.08 -31.79
N TYR A 655 15.97 -13.09 -30.86
CA TYR A 655 14.60 -13.70 -30.80
C TYR A 655 14.14 -14.95 -31.63
N GLY A 656 13.54 -15.93 -30.92
CA GLY A 656 12.20 -16.51 -31.21
C GLY A 656 12.08 -17.90 -31.86
N ALA A 657 11.41 -18.86 -31.18
CA ALA A 657 10.34 -19.75 -31.69
C ALA A 657 10.07 -20.97 -30.77
N SER A 658 8.85 -21.49 -30.88
CA SER A 658 8.04 -22.24 -29.89
C SER A 658 7.91 -23.75 -30.15
N ASP A 659 7.59 -24.50 -29.07
CA ASP A 659 6.78 -25.75 -28.91
C ASP A 659 7.22 -27.07 -29.63
N PRO A 660 6.68 -28.29 -29.35
CA PRO A 660 5.54 -28.72 -28.50
C PRO A 660 5.68 -30.07 -27.69
N TYR A 661 4.57 -30.43 -27.02
CA TYR A 661 4.14 -31.67 -26.31
C TYR A 661 4.59 -33.07 -26.80
N GLY A 662 4.62 -34.01 -25.83
CA GLY A 662 4.45 -35.49 -25.96
C GLY A 662 5.55 -36.28 -25.21
N ALA A 663 5.35 -37.34 -24.45
CA ALA A 663 4.20 -38.18 -24.09
C ALA A 663 4.58 -39.04 -22.85
N SER A 664 3.58 -39.69 -22.27
CA SER A 664 3.51 -40.40 -20.99
C SER A 664 4.22 -41.77 -20.90
N ASP A 665 4.66 -42.09 -19.67
CA ASP A 665 4.66 -43.40 -18.94
C ASP A 665 5.50 -44.62 -19.44
N PRO A 666 5.85 -45.64 -18.61
CA PRO A 666 5.27 -45.99 -17.28
C PRO A 666 6.24 -46.49 -16.15
N TYR A 667 5.66 -46.59 -14.96
CA TYR A 667 5.99 -47.40 -13.77
C TYR A 667 7.07 -48.51 -13.86
N GLY A 668 7.88 -48.63 -12.79
CA GLY A 668 8.69 -49.83 -12.51
C GLY A 668 9.33 -49.89 -11.13
N ALA A 669 8.62 -50.53 -10.19
CA ALA A 669 9.10 -51.33 -9.06
C ALA A 669 9.87 -50.68 -7.89
N SER A 670 9.16 -50.61 -6.76
CA SER A 670 9.69 -50.59 -5.38
C SER A 670 9.95 -52.01 -4.85
N ALA A 671 11.12 -52.23 -4.24
CA ALA A 671 11.43 -53.14 -3.10
C ALA A 671 12.95 -53.04 -2.75
N PRO A 672 13.44 -53.53 -1.59
CA PRO A 672 13.47 -52.82 -0.30
C PRO A 672 14.91 -52.67 0.29
N TYR A 673 14.99 -51.95 1.41
CA TYR A 673 16.18 -51.60 2.22
C TYR A 673 17.29 -52.67 2.35
N GLY A 674 18.53 -52.21 2.21
CA GLY A 674 19.75 -52.86 2.71
C GLY A 674 20.58 -51.89 3.56
N GLN A 675 20.84 -52.27 4.81
CA GLN A 675 21.68 -51.57 5.78
C GLN A 675 23.11 -51.34 5.28
N VAL A 676 23.67 -50.17 5.58
CA VAL A 676 25.13 -49.96 5.72
C VAL A 676 25.39 -49.13 6.98
N PRO A 677 26.22 -49.57 7.93
CA PRO A 677 26.56 -48.80 9.11
C PRO A 677 27.80 -47.92 8.89
N GLY A 678 27.73 -46.67 9.38
CA GLY A 678 28.89 -45.89 9.82
C GLY A 678 29.35 -44.73 8.93
N ALA A 679 28.92 -43.52 9.27
CA ALA A 679 29.75 -42.31 9.22
C ALA A 679 29.12 -41.20 10.09
N ALA A 680 29.91 -40.69 11.02
CA ALA A 680 29.53 -39.75 12.08
C ALA A 680 29.33 -38.32 11.54
N GLY A 681 28.44 -37.54 12.20
CA GLY A 681 28.50 -36.07 12.15
C GLY A 681 27.20 -35.27 11.96
N GLY A 682 26.01 -35.87 12.04
CA GLY A 682 24.74 -35.13 12.06
C GLY A 682 24.20 -34.96 13.48
N PRO A 683 23.50 -33.85 13.83
CA PRO A 683 22.75 -33.76 15.08
C PRO A 683 21.70 -34.90 15.12
N PRO A 684 21.46 -35.52 16.30
CA PRO A 684 20.52 -36.63 16.39
C PRO A 684 19.10 -36.18 16.01
N PRO A 685 18.32 -37.01 15.29
CA PRO A 685 16.92 -36.69 15.03
C PRO A 685 16.16 -36.61 16.37
N PRO A 686 15.33 -35.58 16.60
CA PRO A 686 14.58 -35.43 17.84
C PRO A 686 13.30 -36.30 17.78
N SER A 687 13.42 -37.62 17.86
CA SER A 687 12.32 -38.51 18.23
C SER A 687 12.81 -39.95 18.36
N GLY A 688 12.47 -40.60 19.48
CA GLY A 688 12.60 -42.06 19.56
C GLY A 688 11.73 -42.75 18.50
N PRO A 689 11.89 -44.07 18.29
CA PRO A 689 11.07 -44.81 17.33
C PRO A 689 9.58 -44.61 17.62
N ALA A 690 8.77 -44.38 16.59
CA ALA A 690 7.31 -44.27 16.74
C ALA A 690 6.73 -45.64 17.15
N PRO A 691 5.64 -45.70 17.93
CA PRO A 691 4.95 -46.95 18.23
C PRO A 691 4.52 -47.67 16.94
N GLY A 692 4.57 -49.00 16.89
CA GLY A 692 4.24 -49.77 15.67
C GLY A 692 2.82 -49.58 15.10
N TRP A 693 1.91 -48.99 15.89
CA TRP A 693 0.55 -48.64 15.49
C TRP A 693 0.41 -47.23 14.90
N LEU A 694 1.43 -46.38 15.04
CA LEU A 694 1.44 -45.00 14.58
C LEU A 694 2.42 -44.84 13.40
N GLU A 695 1.88 -44.51 12.23
CA GLU A 695 2.67 -44.15 11.06
C GLU A 695 2.70 -42.63 10.93
N ARG A 696 3.90 -42.03 11.03
CA ARG A 696 4.09 -40.58 10.86
C ARG A 696 4.55 -40.27 9.46
N ARG A 697 3.83 -39.38 8.79
CA ARG A 697 4.20 -38.83 7.48
C ARG A 697 4.29 -37.32 7.61
N TYR A 698 5.53 -36.84 7.66
CA TYR A 698 5.81 -35.42 7.67
C TYR A 698 5.96 -34.90 6.25
N GLY A 699 5.22 -33.86 5.92
CA GLY A 699 5.40 -33.12 4.67
C GLY A 699 6.24 -31.86 4.88
N ASP A 700 6.80 -31.35 3.78
CA ASP A 700 7.60 -30.12 3.77
C ASP A 700 6.75 -28.84 3.55
N GLY A 701 5.42 -28.98 3.56
CA GLY A 701 4.47 -27.91 3.23
C GLY A 701 4.08 -27.96 1.76
N GLY A 702 2.78 -28.06 1.50
CA GLY A 702 2.26 -28.04 0.13
C GLY A 702 2.18 -26.62 -0.44
N PRO A 703 1.95 -26.48 -1.76
CA PRO A 703 2.00 -25.19 -2.45
C PRO A 703 0.95 -24.18 -1.96
N ALA A 704 -0.16 -24.65 -1.37
CA ALA A 704 -1.25 -23.77 -0.95
C ALA A 704 -1.14 -23.32 0.51
N LEU A 705 -0.17 -23.84 1.29
CA LEU A 705 -0.07 -23.58 2.73
C LEU A 705 0.18 -22.09 3.03
N VAL A 706 1.18 -21.51 2.38
CA VAL A 706 1.56 -20.10 2.61
C VAL A 706 0.43 -19.19 2.17
N ASP A 707 -0.15 -19.41 0.98
CA ASP A 707 -1.26 -18.60 0.47
C ASP A 707 -2.50 -18.66 1.38
N THR A 708 -2.79 -19.83 1.96
CA THR A 708 -3.89 -19.99 2.92
C THR A 708 -3.64 -19.21 4.20
N LEU A 709 -2.41 -19.27 4.74
CA LEU A 709 -2.02 -18.51 5.93
C LEU A 709 -2.05 -17.00 5.67
N VAL A 710 -1.55 -16.55 4.52
CA VAL A 710 -1.63 -15.15 4.09
C VAL A 710 -3.08 -14.72 3.99
N GLY A 711 -3.94 -15.53 3.36
CA GLY A 711 -5.38 -15.27 3.24
C GLY A 711 -6.08 -15.11 4.59
N ASP A 712 -5.82 -16.00 5.54
CA ASP A 712 -6.36 -15.93 6.90
C ASP A 712 -5.93 -14.64 7.63
N LEU A 713 -4.65 -14.29 7.54
CA LEU A 713 -4.08 -13.09 8.16
C LEU A 713 -4.60 -11.80 7.52
N VAL A 714 -4.73 -11.78 6.19
CA VAL A 714 -5.30 -10.67 5.42
C VAL A 714 -6.77 -10.48 5.81
N ALA A 715 -7.57 -11.55 5.83
CA ALA A 715 -8.97 -11.49 6.23
C ALA A 715 -9.14 -10.93 7.65
N GLY A 716 -8.36 -11.42 8.62
CA GLY A 716 -8.36 -10.91 9.99
C GLY A 716 -7.93 -9.45 10.09
N THR A 717 -6.93 -9.04 9.31
CA THR A 717 -6.45 -7.64 9.28
C THR A 717 -7.52 -6.70 8.72
N VAL A 718 -8.22 -7.10 7.65
CA VAL A 718 -9.30 -6.27 7.08
C VAL A 718 -10.44 -6.08 8.07
N LEU A 719 -10.75 -7.07 8.91
CA LEU A 719 -11.75 -6.94 9.98
C LEU A 719 -11.32 -5.98 11.10
N ILE A 720 -10.02 -5.94 11.41
CA ILE A 720 -9.46 -4.96 12.36
C ILE A 720 -9.59 -3.55 11.77
N LEU A 721 -9.30 -3.37 10.47
CA LEU A 721 -9.46 -2.11 9.75
C LEU A 721 -10.93 -1.68 9.65
N ASP A 722 -11.86 -2.62 9.45
CA ASP A 722 -13.28 -2.30 9.32
C ASP A 722 -13.82 -1.52 10.53
N ARG A 723 -13.31 -1.89 11.72
CA ARG A 723 -13.67 -1.28 12.99
C ARG A 723 -13.03 0.09 13.22
N CYS A 724 -11.95 0.44 12.52
CA CYS A 724 -11.28 1.73 12.68
C CYS A 724 -11.90 2.86 11.85
N TRP A 725 -12.60 2.55 10.75
CA TRP A 725 -13.19 3.57 9.85
C TRP A 725 -14.16 4.51 10.56
N ALA A 726 -14.95 4.02 11.51
CA ALA A 726 -15.85 4.86 12.31
C ALA A 726 -15.12 5.86 13.22
N GLY A 727 -13.88 5.54 13.63
CA GLY A 727 -13.01 6.45 14.37
C GLY A 727 -12.44 7.52 13.44
N ILE A 728 -11.91 7.10 12.29
CA ILE A 728 -11.31 7.97 11.26
C ILE A 728 -12.34 8.97 10.71
N GLU A 729 -13.60 8.55 10.54
CA GLU A 729 -14.69 9.43 10.09
C GLU A 729 -14.98 10.57 11.09
N ARG A 730 -14.97 10.25 12.39
CA ARG A 730 -15.21 11.23 13.45
C ARG A 730 -14.00 12.15 13.64
N ASP A 731 -12.82 11.57 13.73
CA ASP A 731 -11.57 12.29 13.87
C ASP A 731 -10.40 11.53 13.22
N PRO A 732 -9.93 11.96 12.04
CA PRO A 732 -8.82 11.32 11.35
C PRO A 732 -7.47 11.53 12.08
N GLY A 733 -7.38 12.48 13.02
CA GLY A 733 -6.16 12.74 13.80
C GLY A 733 -6.01 11.85 15.04
N ALA A 734 -7.11 11.34 15.60
CA ALA A 734 -7.15 10.67 16.91
C ALA A 734 -7.09 9.15 16.86
N THR A 735 -6.36 8.54 15.91
CA THR A 735 -6.30 7.07 15.81
C THR A 735 -5.57 6.44 16.99
N VAL A 736 -6.30 5.67 17.81
CA VAL A 736 -5.78 4.88 18.94
C VAL A 736 -5.17 3.57 18.40
N SER A 737 -3.90 3.63 17.99
CA SER A 737 -3.17 2.50 17.38
C SER A 737 -3.10 1.26 18.29
N ALA A 738 -2.91 1.46 19.59
CA ALA A 738 -2.62 0.39 20.55
C ALA A 738 -3.70 -0.72 20.64
N VAL A 739 -4.99 -0.38 20.55
CA VAL A 739 -6.08 -1.37 20.62
C VAL A 739 -6.10 -2.25 19.37
N HIS A 740 -5.74 -1.69 18.22
CA HIS A 740 -5.70 -2.43 16.96
C HIS A 740 -4.45 -3.31 16.86
N GLU A 741 -3.33 -2.86 17.40
CA GLU A 741 -2.10 -3.66 17.56
C GLU A 741 -2.34 -4.89 18.45
N GLN A 742 -2.98 -4.72 19.61
CA GLN A 742 -3.32 -5.85 20.49
C GLN A 742 -4.20 -6.89 19.79
N ARG A 743 -5.18 -6.44 18.99
CA ARG A 743 -6.04 -7.36 18.22
C ARG A 743 -5.27 -8.12 17.13
N LEU A 744 -4.26 -7.49 16.54
CA LEU A 744 -3.39 -8.16 15.58
C LEU A 744 -2.50 -9.20 16.28
N ASP A 745 -1.99 -8.89 17.49
CA ASP A 745 -1.26 -9.87 18.31
C ASP A 745 -2.13 -11.09 18.61
N GLU A 746 -3.39 -10.87 19.02
CA GLU A 746 -4.36 -11.93 19.27
C GLU A 746 -4.61 -12.78 18.00
N LEU A 747 -4.79 -12.13 16.85
CA LEU A 747 -4.96 -12.80 15.55
C LEU A 747 -3.75 -13.65 15.14
N LEU A 748 -2.54 -13.11 15.31
CA LEU A 748 -1.29 -13.80 14.99
C LEU A 748 -1.09 -15.01 15.90
N ALA A 749 -1.32 -14.84 17.21
CA ALA A 749 -1.25 -15.93 18.18
C ALA A 749 -2.27 -17.03 17.87
N GLU A 750 -3.51 -16.67 17.53
CA GLU A 750 -4.55 -17.62 17.16
C GLU A 750 -4.20 -18.38 15.88
N THR A 751 -3.72 -17.68 14.84
CA THR A 751 -3.35 -18.30 13.56
C THR A 751 -2.16 -19.23 13.71
N ARG A 752 -1.17 -18.85 14.52
CA ARG A 752 -0.04 -19.71 14.86
C ARG A 752 -0.48 -20.97 15.59
N LEU A 753 -1.40 -20.84 16.55
CA LEU A 753 -1.95 -21.98 17.27
C LEU A 753 -2.74 -22.92 16.34
N ARG A 754 -3.45 -22.40 15.34
CA ARG A 754 -4.08 -23.22 14.29
C ARG A 754 -3.05 -23.95 13.43
N LEU A 755 -2.00 -23.27 12.99
CA LEU A 755 -0.91 -23.87 12.22
C LEU A 755 -0.23 -25.02 12.98
N GLU A 756 -0.04 -24.86 14.29
CA GLU A 756 0.49 -25.91 15.17
C GLU A 756 -0.52 -27.05 15.40
N ARG A 757 -1.82 -26.77 15.37
CA ARG A 757 -2.89 -27.75 15.64
C ARG A 757 -3.19 -28.66 14.46
N ASP A 758 -3.46 -28.08 13.30
CA ASP A 758 -4.06 -28.77 12.15
C ASP A 758 -3.51 -28.29 10.80
N VAL A 759 -2.31 -27.68 10.79
CA VAL A 759 -1.69 -27.18 9.56
C VAL A 759 -2.58 -26.14 8.87
N ALA A 760 -3.35 -25.37 9.65
CA ALA A 760 -4.34 -24.41 9.18
C ALA A 760 -5.38 -25.06 8.24
N ALA A 761 -5.74 -26.32 8.46
CA ALA A 761 -6.82 -26.98 7.72
C ALA A 761 -8.21 -26.48 8.14
N SER A 762 -8.37 -26.03 9.38
CA SER A 762 -9.63 -25.46 9.86
C SER A 762 -9.76 -23.98 9.49
N PRO A 763 -10.95 -23.53 9.07
CA PRO A 763 -11.20 -22.11 8.85
C PRO A 763 -11.11 -21.30 10.15
N PRO A 764 -10.72 -20.01 10.07
CA PRO A 764 -10.82 -19.11 11.21
C PRO A 764 -12.28 -18.98 11.69
N PRO A 765 -12.49 -18.69 12.99
CA PRO A 765 -13.82 -18.52 13.55
C PRO A 765 -14.60 -17.43 12.82
N ALA A 766 -15.94 -17.52 12.87
CA ALA A 766 -16.78 -16.46 12.30
C ALA A 766 -16.55 -15.18 13.10
N TYR A 767 -16.03 -14.15 12.45
CA TYR A 767 -16.00 -12.84 13.05
C TYR A 767 -17.41 -12.26 12.97
N ASP A 768 -18.23 -12.56 13.97
CA ASP A 768 -19.53 -11.92 14.15
C ASP A 768 -19.32 -10.41 14.44
N GLY A 769 -20.04 -9.56 13.71
CA GLY A 769 -20.01 -8.10 13.91
C GLY A 769 -19.51 -7.23 12.74
N LEU A 770 -19.43 -7.77 11.52
CA LEU A 770 -19.24 -6.98 10.30
C LEU A 770 -20.40 -6.01 10.09
N ARG A 771 -20.10 -4.72 9.87
CA ARG A 771 -21.12 -3.68 9.65
C ARG A 771 -21.86 -3.83 8.33
N ASP A 772 -21.25 -4.49 7.35
CA ASP A 772 -21.77 -4.58 6.00
C ASP A 772 -21.34 -5.90 5.34
N ARG A 773 -22.23 -6.88 5.33
CA ARG A 773 -21.97 -8.23 4.79
C ARG A 773 -22.09 -8.27 3.27
N GLU A 774 -22.75 -7.27 2.66
CA GLU A 774 -22.96 -7.15 1.21
C GLU A 774 -21.86 -6.31 0.53
N GLY A 775 -21.33 -5.28 1.20
CA GLY A 775 -20.22 -4.45 0.68
C GLY A 775 -18.86 -5.17 0.57
N LEU A 776 -18.77 -6.41 1.05
CA LEU A 776 -17.53 -7.20 1.11
C LEU A 776 -17.56 -8.42 0.18
N THR A 777 -18.32 -8.36 -0.91
CA THR A 777 -18.23 -9.33 -2.01
C THR A 777 -16.79 -9.48 -2.53
N ALA A 778 -15.97 -8.43 -2.48
CA ALA A 778 -14.53 -8.50 -2.79
C ALA A 778 -13.70 -9.33 -1.78
N LEU A 779 -14.14 -9.41 -0.51
CA LEU A 779 -13.52 -10.25 0.53
C LEU A 779 -14.16 -11.65 0.60
N ALA A 780 -15.22 -11.92 -0.16
CA ALA A 780 -15.80 -13.26 -0.24
C ALA A 780 -14.74 -14.29 -0.66
N ALA A 781 -13.81 -13.90 -1.54
CA ALA A 781 -12.67 -14.73 -1.93
C ALA A 781 -11.77 -15.16 -0.76
N PHE A 782 -11.65 -14.34 0.29
CA PHE A 782 -10.83 -14.64 1.47
C PHE A 782 -11.64 -15.25 2.63
N THR A 783 -12.96 -15.18 2.58
CA THR A 783 -13.87 -15.61 3.66
C THR A 783 -14.73 -16.81 3.30
N ASP A 784 -14.69 -17.26 2.04
CA ASP A 784 -15.38 -18.46 1.60
C ASP A 784 -14.72 -19.70 2.19
N ARG A 785 -15.36 -20.25 3.23
CA ARG A 785 -14.93 -21.46 3.93
C ARG A 785 -15.01 -22.70 3.04
N SER A 786 -15.77 -22.63 1.96
CA SER A 786 -16.04 -23.74 1.04
C SER A 786 -14.85 -24.06 0.13
N ASP A 787 -13.98 -23.07 -0.10
CA ASP A 787 -12.86 -23.15 -1.06
C ASP A 787 -11.50 -23.39 -0.40
N ARG A 788 -11.49 -23.81 0.88
CA ARG A 788 -10.24 -24.06 1.61
C ARG A 788 -9.50 -25.27 0.99
N PRO A 789 -8.17 -25.20 0.77
CA PRO A 789 -7.42 -26.28 0.15
C PRO A 789 -7.47 -27.59 0.95
N ASP A 790 -7.33 -28.70 0.23
CA ASP A 790 -7.27 -30.03 0.83
C ASP A 790 -5.99 -30.24 1.68
N ALA A 791 -6.02 -31.24 2.56
CA ALA A 791 -4.90 -31.54 3.43
C ALA A 791 -3.60 -31.87 2.67
N ALA A 792 -3.68 -32.38 1.44
CA ALA A 792 -2.52 -32.71 0.62
C ALA A 792 -1.85 -31.47 0.03
N ARG A 793 -2.63 -30.46 -0.37
CA ARG A 793 -2.15 -29.15 -0.84
C ARG A 793 -1.60 -28.29 0.29
N LEU A 794 -2.01 -28.55 1.54
CA LEU A 794 -1.48 -27.88 2.74
C LEU A 794 -0.23 -28.57 3.30
N THR A 795 -0.25 -29.90 3.44
CA THR A 795 0.87 -30.64 4.03
C THR A 795 1.93 -31.08 3.01
N GLY A 796 1.55 -31.26 1.75
CA GLY A 796 2.40 -31.86 0.71
C GLY A 796 2.36 -33.39 0.70
N VAL A 797 1.53 -34.03 1.52
CA VAL A 797 1.42 -35.50 1.60
C VAL A 797 0.18 -35.99 0.84
N ALA A 798 0.36 -36.91 -0.11
CA ALA A 798 -0.72 -37.43 -0.93
C ALA A 798 -1.77 -38.23 -0.12
N PRO A 799 -3.08 -38.11 -0.42
CA PRO A 799 -4.16 -38.75 0.33
C PRO A 799 -4.23 -40.28 0.09
N ASP A 800 -3.48 -40.82 -0.88
CA ASP A 800 -3.47 -42.23 -1.25
C ASP A 800 -3.10 -43.18 -0.10
N ALA A 801 -2.38 -42.68 0.91
CA ALA A 801 -2.07 -43.44 2.12
C ALA A 801 -3.30 -43.64 3.00
N VAL A 802 -4.11 -42.59 3.16
CA VAL A 802 -5.37 -42.60 3.91
C VAL A 802 -6.40 -43.48 3.19
N ALA A 803 -6.51 -43.33 1.87
CA ALA A 803 -7.41 -44.16 1.07
C ALA A 803 -7.06 -45.65 1.19
N ARG A 804 -5.77 -46.02 1.05
CA ARG A 804 -5.32 -47.42 1.22
C ARG A 804 -5.51 -47.97 2.63
N LEU A 805 -5.46 -47.12 3.66
CA LEU A 805 -5.72 -47.51 5.03
C LEU A 805 -7.19 -47.90 5.22
N LEU A 806 -8.11 -47.16 4.61
CA LEU A 806 -9.55 -47.25 4.89
C LEU A 806 -10.34 -48.12 3.90
N LEU A 807 -9.88 -48.24 2.65
CA LEU A 807 -10.54 -49.02 1.59
C LEU A 807 -10.24 -50.52 1.65
N ALA A 808 -9.37 -50.97 2.56
CA ALA A 808 -9.21 -52.40 2.81
C ALA A 808 -10.43 -52.89 3.61
N GLU A 809 -11.09 -53.95 3.13
CA GLU A 809 -12.09 -54.72 3.88
C GLU A 809 -11.58 -55.05 5.29
N ASP A 810 -12.49 -55.29 6.24
CA ASP A 810 -12.30 -55.45 7.70
C ASP A 810 -11.26 -56.53 8.10
N ASP A 811 -10.00 -56.34 7.71
CA ASP A 811 -8.89 -57.26 7.95
C ASP A 811 -8.33 -56.99 9.36
N PRO A 812 -8.51 -57.92 10.31
CA PRO A 812 -7.99 -57.77 11.66
C PRO A 812 -6.46 -57.66 11.72
N GLY A 813 -5.74 -58.06 10.67
CA GLY A 813 -4.27 -57.99 10.58
C GLY A 813 -3.69 -56.60 10.37
N ARG A 814 -4.52 -55.57 10.08
CA ARG A 814 -4.04 -54.20 9.81
C ARG A 814 -4.06 -53.26 11.02
N THR A 815 -4.71 -53.65 12.11
CA THR A 815 -4.72 -52.91 13.39
C THR A 815 -3.81 -53.59 14.40
N VAL A 816 -3.09 -52.81 15.20
CA VAL A 816 -2.24 -53.35 16.28
C VAL A 816 -3.04 -53.28 17.57
N ALA A 817 -3.30 -54.43 18.19
CA ALA A 817 -3.92 -54.48 19.51
C ALA A 817 -2.98 -53.87 20.55
N LEU A 818 -3.44 -52.91 21.35
CA LEU A 818 -2.65 -52.29 22.41
C LEU A 818 -2.61 -53.18 23.67
N CYS A 819 -2.28 -54.45 23.45
CA CYS A 819 -2.16 -55.48 24.48
C CYS A 819 -1.02 -56.44 24.13
N GLY A 820 -0.35 -56.97 25.15
CA GLY A 820 0.71 -57.97 24.97
C GLY A 820 0.18 -59.31 24.43
N PRO A 821 1.03 -60.16 23.84
CA PRO A 821 0.62 -61.46 23.29
C PRO A 821 -0.06 -62.38 24.32
N GLU A 822 0.29 -62.25 25.60
CA GLU A 822 -0.33 -62.97 26.73
C GLU A 822 -1.79 -62.54 26.99
N HIS A 823 -2.15 -61.30 26.67
CA HIS A 823 -3.48 -60.72 26.90
C HIS A 823 -4.46 -61.00 25.75
N LEU A 824 -3.98 -61.41 24.57
CA LEU A 824 -4.84 -61.76 23.42
C LEU A 824 -5.86 -62.87 23.76
N ARG A 825 -5.54 -63.75 24.72
CA ARG A 825 -6.43 -64.82 25.18
C ARG A 825 -7.64 -64.32 25.97
N LEU A 826 -7.58 -63.08 26.49
CA LEU A 826 -8.64 -62.43 27.25
C LEU A 826 -9.71 -61.80 26.34
N LEU A 827 -9.41 -61.65 25.05
CA LEU A 827 -10.30 -61.05 24.06
C LEU A 827 -11.38 -62.03 23.59
N SER A 828 -12.56 -61.49 23.29
CA SER A 828 -13.63 -62.25 22.64
C SER A 828 -13.17 -62.71 21.25
N HIS A 829 -13.50 -63.96 20.92
CA HIS A 829 -13.18 -64.56 19.62
C HIS A 829 -14.28 -64.30 18.57
N ASP A 830 -15.39 -63.66 18.96
CA ASP A 830 -16.47 -63.32 18.04
C ASP A 830 -16.10 -62.07 17.22
N PRO A 831 -15.88 -62.20 15.89
CA PRO A 831 -15.53 -61.07 15.05
C PRO A 831 -16.66 -60.04 14.93
N LEU A 832 -17.93 -60.45 15.09
CA LEU A 832 -19.11 -59.57 15.00
C LEU A 832 -19.34 -58.73 16.27
N ALA A 833 -18.70 -59.12 17.37
CA ALA A 833 -18.75 -58.39 18.64
C ALA A 833 -17.81 -57.18 18.66
N ALA A 834 -16.82 -57.13 17.76
CA ALA A 834 -15.95 -55.97 17.63
C ALA A 834 -16.69 -54.79 17.00
N ARG A 835 -16.35 -53.57 17.43
CA ARG A 835 -16.87 -52.32 16.84
C ARG A 835 -15.74 -51.51 16.28
N GLN A 836 -15.94 -50.93 15.10
CA GLN A 836 -14.91 -50.20 14.38
C GLN A 836 -15.33 -48.76 14.20
N VAL A 837 -14.41 -47.84 14.50
CA VAL A 837 -14.55 -46.41 14.26
C VAL A 837 -13.47 -46.01 13.27
N ARG A 838 -13.89 -45.61 12.07
CA ARG A 838 -13.02 -45.01 11.05
C ARG A 838 -13.10 -43.50 11.22
N PHE A 839 -11.95 -42.82 11.26
CA PHE A 839 -11.93 -41.36 11.40
C PHE A 839 -10.97 -40.73 10.41
N VAL A 840 -11.40 -39.62 9.81
CA VAL A 840 -10.66 -38.90 8.78
C VAL A 840 -10.87 -37.40 8.95
N PRO A 841 -9.81 -36.58 8.81
CA PRO A 841 -9.94 -35.12 8.79
C PRO A 841 -10.87 -34.65 7.67
N GLU A 842 -11.78 -33.73 7.97
CA GLU A 842 -12.72 -33.17 6.99
C GLU A 842 -11.99 -32.51 5.81
N ALA A 843 -10.79 -31.97 6.03
CA ALA A 843 -9.93 -31.40 4.99
C ALA A 843 -9.47 -32.41 3.93
N MET A 844 -9.52 -33.72 4.20
CA MET A 844 -9.24 -34.78 3.21
C MET A 844 -10.45 -35.11 2.32
N ARG A 845 -11.64 -34.61 2.68
CA ARG A 845 -12.86 -34.74 1.88
C ARG A 845 -12.95 -33.69 0.79
N ARG A 846 -12.42 -32.49 1.05
CA ARG A 846 -12.50 -31.32 0.16
C ARG A 846 -11.56 -31.51 -1.04
N GLY A 847 -11.98 -31.13 -2.24
CA GLY A 847 -11.16 -31.17 -3.46
C GLY A 847 -11.49 -32.30 -4.45
N ALA A 848 -11.04 -32.14 -5.70
CA ALA A 848 -11.39 -32.99 -6.84
C ALA A 848 -10.98 -34.48 -6.67
N ALA A 849 -9.94 -34.77 -5.89
CA ALA A 849 -9.54 -36.13 -5.57
C ALA A 849 -10.43 -36.80 -4.49
N GLY A 850 -11.05 -36.01 -3.61
CA GLY A 850 -11.89 -36.51 -2.53
C GLY A 850 -13.26 -36.99 -3.02
N ASP A 851 -13.89 -36.27 -3.94
CA ASP A 851 -15.23 -36.59 -4.43
C ASP A 851 -15.32 -37.93 -5.19
N ASP A 852 -14.22 -38.41 -5.77
CA ASP A 852 -14.14 -39.71 -6.43
C ASP A 852 -13.69 -40.84 -5.47
N VAL A 853 -12.80 -40.55 -4.52
CA VAL A 853 -12.25 -41.54 -3.57
C VAL A 853 -13.25 -41.93 -2.46
N TRP A 854 -14.11 -41.00 -2.03
CA TRP A 854 -15.01 -41.21 -0.89
C TRP A 854 -16.45 -41.58 -1.28
N ARG A 855 -16.73 -41.78 -2.57
CA ARG A 855 -18.05 -42.25 -3.03
C ARG A 855 -18.32 -43.68 -2.55
N GLY A 856 -19.29 -43.83 -1.65
CA GLY A 856 -19.79 -45.13 -1.16
C GLY A 856 -19.23 -45.60 0.20
N THR A 857 -18.16 -45.00 0.71
CA THR A 857 -17.57 -45.29 2.05
C THR A 857 -17.88 -44.23 3.10
N ALA A 858 -18.58 -43.16 2.74
CA ALA A 858 -18.79 -41.98 3.57
C ALA A 858 -19.80 -42.16 4.73
N GLU A 859 -20.64 -43.21 4.75
CA GLU A 859 -21.68 -43.38 5.78
C GLU A 859 -21.10 -43.86 7.13
N ASP A 860 -19.99 -44.62 7.11
CA ASP A 860 -19.37 -45.21 8.32
C ASP A 860 -18.10 -44.48 8.80
N VAL A 861 -17.78 -43.33 8.18
CA VAL A 861 -16.56 -42.55 8.49
C VAL A 861 -16.92 -41.33 9.33
N VAL A 862 -16.22 -41.19 10.46
CA VAL A 862 -16.28 -40.01 11.33
C VAL A 862 -15.38 -38.92 10.76
N TRP A 863 -15.99 -37.86 10.25
CA TRP A 863 -15.27 -36.69 9.77
C TRP A 863 -14.89 -35.79 10.95
N THR A 864 -13.59 -35.59 11.17
CA THR A 864 -13.10 -34.74 12.26
C THR A 864 -12.89 -33.32 11.76
N GLY A 865 -13.41 -32.31 12.46
CA GLY A 865 -13.35 -30.91 12.01
C GLY A 865 -11.93 -30.34 11.94
N ALA A 866 -11.02 -30.85 12.77
CA ALA A 866 -9.61 -30.50 12.82
C ALA A 866 -8.80 -31.74 13.21
N GLY A 867 -8.05 -32.33 12.28
CA GLY A 867 -7.29 -33.54 12.57
C GLY A 867 -6.03 -33.66 11.74
N ARG A 868 -4.89 -33.83 12.41
CA ARG A 868 -3.67 -34.38 11.80
C ARG A 868 -3.71 -35.91 11.68
N HIS A 869 -4.69 -36.55 12.31
CA HIS A 869 -4.79 -38.00 12.41
C HIS A 869 -5.92 -38.54 11.53
N ALA A 870 -5.61 -39.58 10.75
CA ALA A 870 -6.59 -40.43 10.09
C ALA A 870 -6.33 -41.88 10.50
N GLY A 871 -7.37 -42.67 10.73
CA GLY A 871 -7.14 -43.98 11.33
C GLY A 871 -8.36 -44.88 11.45
N ILE A 872 -8.05 -46.08 11.94
CA ILE A 872 -9.03 -47.09 12.34
C ILE A 872 -8.80 -47.41 13.81
N LEU A 873 -9.86 -47.29 14.59
CA LEU A 873 -9.93 -47.75 15.98
C LEU A 873 -10.93 -48.91 16.05
N ARG A 874 -10.42 -50.12 16.31
CA ARG A 874 -11.24 -51.31 16.52
C ARG A 874 -11.31 -51.63 18.00
N LEU A 875 -12.51 -51.63 18.55
CA LEU A 875 -12.81 -51.94 19.93
C LEU A 875 -13.12 -53.43 20.03
N VAL A 876 -12.22 -54.20 20.63
CA VAL A 876 -12.38 -55.64 20.81
C VAL A 876 -12.92 -55.92 22.22
N PRO A 877 -14.11 -56.52 22.36
CA PRO A 877 -14.65 -56.88 23.66
C PRO A 877 -13.74 -57.88 24.39
N LEU A 878 -13.74 -57.78 25.71
CA LEU A 878 -13.19 -58.82 26.58
C LEU A 878 -14.18 -59.99 26.70
N ARG A 879 -13.67 -61.16 27.06
CA ARG A 879 -14.54 -62.28 27.45
C ARG A 879 -15.29 -61.93 28.75
N ALA A 880 -16.48 -62.49 28.91
CA ALA A 880 -17.36 -62.19 30.05
C ALA A 880 -16.70 -62.50 31.41
N ASP A 881 -15.82 -63.51 31.47
CA ASP A 881 -15.09 -63.94 32.67
C ASP A 881 -13.93 -63.01 33.09
N VAL A 882 -13.64 -61.98 32.29
CA VAL A 882 -12.51 -61.06 32.51
C VAL A 882 -12.94 -59.74 33.14
N VAL A 883 -14.23 -59.38 33.01
CA VAL A 883 -14.75 -58.09 33.48
C VAL A 883 -15.56 -58.28 34.75
N ASN A 884 -14.97 -57.87 35.87
CA ASN A 884 -15.68 -57.88 37.15
C ASN A 884 -16.54 -56.62 37.28
N THR A 885 -17.81 -56.81 37.60
CA THR A 885 -18.70 -55.69 37.96
C THR A 885 -18.93 -55.72 39.47
N VAL A 886 -18.94 -54.56 40.12
CA VAL A 886 -19.10 -54.44 41.59
C VAL A 886 -20.37 -55.16 42.11
N ARG A 887 -21.41 -55.35 41.27
CA ARG A 887 -22.59 -56.14 41.64
C ARG A 887 -22.38 -57.67 41.66
N ALA A 888 -21.41 -58.19 40.89
CA ALA A 888 -21.09 -59.62 40.88
C ALA A 888 -20.31 -60.03 42.14
N GLU A 889 -19.42 -59.17 42.64
CA GLU A 889 -18.65 -59.42 43.87
C GLU A 889 -19.53 -59.38 45.14
N GLU A 890 -20.55 -58.50 45.20
CA GLU A 890 -21.52 -58.49 46.32
C GLU A 890 -22.51 -59.67 46.27
N ALA A 891 -22.75 -60.26 45.09
CA ALA A 891 -23.70 -61.36 44.91
C ALA A 891 -23.10 -62.77 45.11
N GLY A 892 -21.78 -62.89 45.20
CA GLY A 892 -21.11 -64.17 45.44
C GLY A 892 -21.35 -65.22 44.35
N GLU A 893 -21.48 -64.82 43.08
CA GLU A 893 -21.46 -65.76 41.96
C GLU A 893 -20.04 -65.84 41.37
N PRO A 894 -19.51 -67.06 41.14
CA PRO A 894 -18.15 -67.31 40.68
C PRO A 894 -17.90 -66.94 39.21
#